data_AF-A0A0Q5VJB2-F1
#
_entry.id   AF-A0A0Q5VJB2-F1
#
_cell.length_a   1.000
_cell.length_b   1.000
_cell.length_c   1.000
_cell.angle_alpha   90.00
_cell.angle_beta   90.00
_cell.angle_gamma   90.00
#
_symmetry.space_group_name_H-M   'P 1'
#
loop_
_entity.id
_entity.type
_entity.pdbx_description
1 polymer ?
#
loop_
_entity_poly.entity_id
_entity_poly.type
_entity_poly.pdbx_seq_one_letter_code
_entity_poly.pdbx_strand_id
1 'polypeptide(L)'
;MALSAPAFAQTTTAPPMATAPAMAPGLFDPVFQDHAVLQRGRPVPIWGRAAPGETVTVRLASWSVQARADASGRWTAHLPTLTQGGPYELTAEASGGSHQTLSDILVGDVWLCSGQSNMEFMVQQSTNFGTEIANSADQALRLLNVGRANLPTPGQTLPDGTVWAVAGPQSAARFSAACFFMGQQLRRTQDVPIGLIAASWGGSVIEDWLDEPSLRTAGDYDQSLSILSAYARDPSEGIAMWSGMADRWWAANDPAIKAAQPWSAADFDDSGWQAITPEGFWETAIPDMTVFDGIGWYRTTVTLTEAQARQAARIELGPVDDIDATFVNGRKIGNSQGWDTPRTYALPAGSLLAGANSIAISALDIAGGGGAWGPASEKRIVLADGTSIPLSQPWRFKVSAAINDVARPPMAPWIGGSGVTTLYNGMIDPLGPYAVTGFAWYQGEANTGDPEGYASLLPALMQNWRGRFGEGRPLPFLVVQLANFGPASSQPHPSAWARLREVQREVVAADPAAGLAVAIDIGDRYDIHPTNKQQVGRRLSLEARRLAYGDTTAARTPSPLTATRDGDRVRVRFDHAGPGLLTMGSGQAVGFELCTADDACRFTPGVVEGDTVVLQTAGAAASMVRFCWSESPVCNLYGQDDLPAVPFEMAIR
;
A
#
# COMPACT_ATOMS: atom_id res chain seq x y z
N MET A 1 -64.68 -23.10 -4.43
CA MET A 1 -64.43 -24.04 -3.31
C MET A 1 -63.32 -23.44 -2.47
N ALA A 2 -63.70 -22.85 -1.34
CA ALA A 2 -62.82 -22.24 -0.37
C ALA A 2 -62.54 -23.26 0.74
N LEU A 3 -61.30 -23.37 1.20
CA LEU A 3 -60.99 -23.81 2.55
C LEU A 3 -59.84 -22.95 3.08
N SER A 4 -60.25 -21.95 3.86
CA SER A 4 -59.47 -21.11 4.75
C SER A 4 -59.08 -21.88 6.02
N ALA A 5 -57.84 -21.72 6.48
CA ALA A 5 -57.39 -22.11 7.80
C ALA A 5 -56.66 -20.93 8.48
N PRO A 6 -56.89 -20.66 9.78
CA PRO A 6 -56.45 -19.44 10.46
C PRO A 6 -55.01 -19.57 10.98
N ALA A 7 -54.26 -18.47 10.93
CA ALA A 7 -52.97 -18.34 11.60
C ALA A 7 -53.18 -18.04 13.08
N PHE A 8 -52.75 -18.95 13.96
CA PHE A 8 -52.55 -18.68 15.38
C PHE A 8 -51.15 -18.07 15.57
N ALA A 9 -51.09 -16.82 16.04
CA ALA A 9 -49.86 -16.23 16.53
C ALA A 9 -49.55 -16.79 17.93
N GLN A 10 -48.53 -17.63 18.04
CA GLN A 10 -47.90 -17.97 19.32
C GLN A 10 -46.67 -17.08 19.49
N THR A 11 -46.72 -16.18 20.47
CA THR A 11 -45.54 -15.45 20.96
C THR A 11 -44.68 -16.40 21.76
N THR A 12 -43.63 -16.95 21.15
CA THR A 12 -42.55 -17.64 21.86
C THR A 12 -41.51 -16.62 22.27
N THR A 13 -41.45 -16.29 23.56
CA THR A 13 -40.32 -15.56 24.15
C THR A 13 -39.09 -16.46 24.10
N ALA A 14 -38.14 -16.13 23.24
CA ALA A 14 -36.83 -16.77 23.24
C ALA A 14 -36.15 -16.54 24.60
N PRO A 15 -35.59 -17.58 25.24
CA PRO A 15 -34.80 -17.39 26.46
C PRO A 15 -33.55 -16.56 26.12
N PRO A 16 -33.05 -15.75 27.07
CA PRO A 16 -31.83 -14.98 26.86
C PRO A 16 -30.70 -15.94 26.49
N MET A 17 -30.06 -15.70 25.34
CA MET A 17 -28.80 -16.34 25.00
C MET A 17 -27.83 -16.08 26.16
N ALA A 18 -27.45 -17.15 26.86
CA ALA A 18 -26.31 -17.11 27.75
C ALA A 18 -25.10 -16.73 26.87
N THR A 19 -24.58 -15.52 27.08
CA THR A 19 -23.27 -15.13 26.57
C THR A 19 -22.28 -16.20 27.00
N ALA A 20 -21.68 -16.90 26.03
CA ALA A 20 -20.52 -17.74 26.30
C ALA A 20 -19.50 -16.88 27.07
N PRO A 21 -18.87 -17.39 28.14
CA PRO A 21 -17.84 -16.63 28.83
C PRO A 21 -16.77 -16.27 27.81
N ALA A 22 -16.51 -14.98 27.63
CA ALA A 22 -15.35 -14.52 26.89
C ALA A 22 -14.13 -15.23 27.49
N MET A 23 -13.35 -15.93 26.65
CA MET A 23 -12.07 -16.46 27.07
C MET A 23 -11.32 -15.32 27.76
N ALA A 24 -10.88 -15.54 29.00
CA ALA A 24 -10.06 -14.55 29.68
C ALA A 24 -8.86 -14.24 28.76
N PRO A 25 -8.56 -12.96 28.49
CA PRO A 25 -7.44 -12.60 27.62
C PRO A 25 -6.16 -13.24 28.17
N GLY A 26 -5.33 -13.76 27.27
CA GLY A 26 -4.03 -14.34 27.62
C GLY A 26 -3.16 -13.32 28.38
N LEU A 27 -2.22 -13.83 29.16
CA LEU A 27 -1.23 -12.99 29.84
C LEU A 27 -0.29 -12.30 28.86
N PHE A 28 0.09 -12.97 27.77
CA PHE A 28 0.88 -12.39 26.69
C PHE A 28 0.02 -11.63 25.69
N ASP A 29 0.62 -10.59 25.10
CA ASP A 29 0.07 -9.95 23.91
C ASP A 29 -0.08 -10.95 22.74
N PRO A 30 -1.15 -10.86 21.93
CA PRO A 30 -1.40 -11.78 20.82
C PRO A 30 -0.29 -11.89 19.76
N VAL A 31 0.68 -10.97 19.72
CA VAL A 31 1.86 -11.09 18.85
C VAL A 31 2.81 -12.21 19.28
N PHE A 32 2.80 -12.57 20.57
CA PHE A 32 3.53 -13.71 21.10
C PHE A 32 2.66 -14.95 21.01
N GLN A 33 3.07 -15.88 20.17
CA GLN A 33 2.37 -17.12 19.91
C GLN A 33 3.37 -18.28 19.90
N ASP A 34 2.85 -19.51 19.86
CA ASP A 34 3.69 -20.67 19.55
C ASP A 34 4.44 -20.45 18.23
N HIS A 35 5.62 -21.06 18.10
CA HIS A 35 6.50 -20.93 16.93
C HIS A 35 7.12 -19.54 16.71
N ALA A 36 6.91 -18.56 17.60
CA ALA A 36 7.48 -17.22 17.43
C ALA A 36 9.02 -17.19 17.53
N VAL A 37 9.62 -16.15 16.95
CA VAL A 37 11.06 -15.88 17.05
C VAL A 37 11.29 -14.60 17.83
N LEU A 38 11.95 -14.70 18.98
CA LEU A 38 12.40 -13.54 19.75
C LEU A 38 13.74 -13.05 19.25
N GLN A 39 13.90 -11.72 19.13
CA GLN A 39 15.13 -11.12 18.64
C GLN A 39 16.33 -11.36 19.57
N ARG A 40 17.45 -11.82 19.01
CA ARG A 40 18.73 -11.95 19.72
C ARG A 40 19.53 -10.65 19.77
N GLY A 41 20.60 -10.64 20.56
CA GLY A 41 21.63 -9.59 20.49
C GLY A 41 21.26 -8.24 21.11
N ARG A 42 20.08 -8.14 21.73
CA ARG A 42 19.66 -6.99 22.55
C ARG A 42 18.58 -7.40 23.57
N PRO A 43 18.30 -6.57 24.59
CA PRO A 43 17.17 -6.79 25.49
C PRO A 43 15.85 -6.89 24.71
N VAL A 44 14.99 -7.82 25.12
CA VAL A 44 13.73 -8.11 24.42
C VAL A 44 12.55 -7.69 25.29
N PRO A 45 11.72 -6.73 24.87
CA PRO A 45 10.48 -6.43 25.56
C PRO A 45 9.49 -7.58 25.35
N ILE A 46 8.92 -8.07 26.46
CA ILE A 46 7.80 -9.01 26.50
C ILE A 46 6.68 -8.31 27.26
N TRP A 47 5.48 -8.31 26.72
CA TRP A 47 4.35 -7.58 27.31
C TRP A 47 3.04 -8.33 27.16
N GLY A 48 2.03 -7.82 27.86
CA GLY A 48 0.67 -8.29 27.74
C GLY A 48 -0.22 -7.71 28.83
N ARG A 49 -1.19 -8.49 29.31
CA ARG A 49 -2.22 -8.04 30.26
C ARG A 49 -2.32 -8.95 31.48
N ALA A 50 -2.63 -8.37 32.63
CA ALA A 50 -2.93 -9.07 33.89
C ALA A 50 -3.85 -8.18 34.75
N ALA A 51 -4.34 -8.65 35.90
CA ALA A 51 -5.16 -7.78 36.75
C ALA A 51 -4.32 -6.60 37.29
N PRO A 52 -4.90 -5.38 37.43
CA PRO A 52 -4.15 -4.22 37.87
C PRO A 52 -3.37 -4.45 39.17
N GLY A 53 -2.07 -4.14 39.15
CA GLY A 53 -1.17 -4.28 40.29
C GLY A 53 -0.62 -5.68 40.56
N GLU A 54 -1.01 -6.70 39.78
CA GLU A 54 -0.39 -8.02 39.85
C GLU A 54 1.07 -7.99 39.40
N THR A 55 1.87 -8.87 40.00
CA THR A 55 3.24 -9.13 39.53
C THR A 55 3.19 -10.32 38.57
N VAL A 56 3.68 -10.13 37.36
CA VAL A 56 3.82 -11.17 36.33
C VAL A 56 5.27 -11.58 36.26
N THR A 57 5.55 -12.88 36.41
CA THR A 57 6.87 -13.45 36.25
C THR A 57 6.97 -14.12 34.88
N VAL A 58 7.92 -13.68 34.06
CA VAL A 58 8.17 -14.21 32.71
C VAL A 58 9.43 -15.06 32.70
N ARG A 59 9.38 -16.24 32.08
CA ARG A 59 10.53 -17.17 31.99
C ARG A 59 10.79 -17.60 30.56
N LEU A 60 12.07 -17.67 30.18
CA LEU A 60 12.54 -18.21 28.92
C LEU A 60 13.90 -18.87 29.15
N ALA A 61 14.03 -20.16 28.85
CA ALA A 61 15.23 -20.94 29.16
C ALA A 61 15.64 -20.78 30.64
N SER A 62 16.86 -20.30 30.93
CA SER A 62 17.33 -20.04 32.30
C SER A 62 16.97 -18.65 32.84
N TRP A 63 16.34 -17.78 32.03
CA TRP A 63 16.02 -16.42 32.42
C TRP A 63 14.67 -16.34 33.12
N SER A 64 14.60 -15.44 34.11
CA SER A 64 13.41 -15.15 34.89
C SER A 64 13.38 -13.66 35.20
N VAL A 65 12.35 -12.97 34.74
CA VAL A 65 12.16 -11.52 34.95
C VAL A 65 10.75 -11.25 35.47
N GLN A 66 10.55 -10.10 36.13
CA GLN A 66 9.25 -9.72 36.67
C GLN A 66 8.83 -8.34 36.17
N ALA A 67 7.53 -8.15 36.00
CA ALA A 67 6.90 -6.87 35.73
C ALA A 67 5.64 -6.73 36.56
N ARG A 68 5.24 -5.49 36.84
CA ARG A 68 3.98 -5.19 37.52
C ARG A 68 2.98 -4.62 36.53
N ALA A 69 1.76 -5.15 36.55
CA ALA A 69 0.66 -4.62 35.76
C ALA A 69 0.26 -3.23 36.26
N ASP A 70 0.13 -2.29 35.33
CA ASP A 70 -0.30 -0.92 35.59
C ASP A 70 -1.80 -0.85 35.95
N ALA A 71 -2.32 0.36 36.17
CA ALA A 71 -3.73 0.57 36.51
C ALA A 71 -4.71 0.13 35.40
N SER A 72 -4.22 0.02 34.16
CA SER A 72 -4.96 -0.48 32.99
C SER A 72 -4.76 -1.98 32.73
N GLY A 73 -4.01 -2.65 33.62
CA GLY A 73 -3.67 -4.07 33.51
C GLY A 73 -2.53 -4.39 32.54
N ARG A 74 -1.85 -3.41 31.95
CA ARG A 74 -0.73 -3.65 31.03
C ARG A 74 0.56 -3.87 31.81
N TRP A 75 1.38 -4.80 31.36
CA TRP A 75 2.71 -5.04 31.93
C TRP A 75 3.74 -5.21 30.82
N THR A 76 4.99 -4.85 31.10
CA THR A 76 6.13 -5.08 30.20
C THR A 76 7.34 -5.51 31.02
N ALA A 77 7.91 -6.67 30.70
CA ALA A 77 9.15 -7.18 31.26
C ALA A 77 10.22 -7.18 30.17
N HIS A 78 11.48 -6.96 30.54
CA HIS A 78 12.59 -7.00 29.58
C HIS A 78 13.44 -8.23 29.87
N LEU A 79 13.43 -9.19 28.94
CA LEU A 79 14.42 -10.24 28.94
C LEU A 79 15.79 -9.63 28.64
N PRO A 80 16.88 -10.15 29.22
CA PRO A 80 18.22 -9.66 28.93
C PRO A 80 18.60 -9.99 27.48
N THR A 81 19.81 -9.58 27.08
CA THR A 81 20.33 -9.91 25.75
C THR A 81 20.41 -11.42 25.56
N LEU A 82 19.59 -11.93 24.64
CA LEU A 82 19.50 -13.36 24.36
C LEU A 82 20.53 -13.78 23.31
N THR A 83 21.09 -14.98 23.49
CA THR A 83 21.85 -15.69 22.45
C THR A 83 20.89 -16.53 21.60
N GLN A 84 21.22 -16.72 20.32
CA GLN A 84 20.44 -17.58 19.44
C GLN A 84 20.25 -18.99 20.02
N GLY A 85 19.11 -19.63 19.73
CA GLY A 85 18.82 -20.98 20.20
C GLY A 85 17.33 -21.29 20.17
N GLY A 86 16.96 -22.28 20.99
CA GLY A 86 15.62 -22.87 21.04
C GLY A 86 15.55 -24.22 20.34
N PRO A 87 14.36 -24.85 20.31
CA PRO A 87 13.11 -24.32 20.85
C PRO A 87 13.07 -24.25 22.38
N TYR A 88 12.41 -23.21 22.90
CA TYR A 88 12.16 -22.99 24.32
C TYR A 88 10.67 -22.89 24.61
N GLU A 89 10.32 -22.98 25.89
CA GLU A 89 9.03 -22.54 26.42
C GLU A 89 9.15 -21.11 26.97
N LEU A 90 8.22 -20.24 26.59
CA LEU A 90 8.04 -18.91 27.16
C LEU A 90 6.83 -18.96 28.09
N THR A 91 7.02 -18.72 29.39
CA THR A 91 5.93 -18.76 30.38
C THR A 91 5.71 -17.41 31.04
N ALA A 92 4.45 -17.10 31.36
CA ALA A 92 4.05 -15.96 32.18
C ALA A 92 3.16 -16.44 33.32
N GLU A 93 3.55 -16.14 34.57
CA GLU A 93 2.81 -16.50 35.78
C GLU A 93 2.43 -15.21 36.54
N ALA A 94 1.14 -14.93 36.69
CA ALA A 94 0.64 -13.79 37.46
C ALA A 94 0.47 -14.16 38.94
N SER A 95 0.71 -13.21 39.84
CA SER A 95 0.58 -13.41 41.29
C SER A 95 -0.83 -13.82 41.75
N GLY A 96 -1.86 -13.55 40.96
CA GLY A 96 -3.24 -14.02 41.20
C GLY A 96 -3.51 -15.46 40.77
N GLY A 97 -2.53 -16.17 40.20
CA GLY A 97 -2.61 -17.59 39.86
C GLY A 97 -2.86 -17.91 38.39
N SER A 98 -3.10 -16.91 37.54
CA SER A 98 -3.15 -17.10 36.08
C SER A 98 -1.77 -17.48 35.53
N HIS A 99 -1.74 -18.39 34.55
CA HIS A 99 -0.51 -18.81 33.86
C HIS A 99 -0.81 -19.05 32.38
N GLN A 100 0.11 -18.62 31.50
CA GLN A 100 0.15 -18.96 30.08
C GLN A 100 1.55 -19.46 29.69
N THR A 101 1.61 -20.51 28.87
CA THR A 101 2.83 -21.03 28.24
C THR A 101 2.70 -20.94 26.73
N LEU A 102 3.78 -20.52 26.06
CA LEU A 102 3.95 -20.58 24.62
C LEU A 102 5.12 -21.52 24.31
N SER A 103 4.96 -22.39 23.32
CA SER A 103 5.90 -23.45 22.96
C SER A 103 6.60 -23.19 21.62
N ASP A 104 7.70 -23.90 21.39
CA ASP A 104 8.51 -23.78 20.15
C ASP A 104 9.01 -22.34 19.89
N ILE A 105 9.43 -21.65 20.94
CA ILE A 105 9.99 -20.30 20.83
C ILE A 105 11.45 -20.37 20.43
N LEU A 106 11.80 -19.77 19.30
CA LEU A 106 13.19 -19.63 18.87
C LEU A 106 13.74 -18.26 19.28
N VAL A 107 15.06 -18.19 19.42
CA VAL A 107 15.78 -16.92 19.56
C VAL A 107 16.67 -16.74 18.34
N GLY A 108 16.48 -15.65 17.60
CA GLY A 108 17.08 -15.46 16.28
C GLY A 108 17.00 -14.02 15.77
N ASP A 109 17.12 -13.83 14.47
CA ASP A 109 16.97 -12.52 13.82
C ASP A 109 15.57 -12.37 13.22
N VAL A 110 14.89 -11.28 13.56
CA VAL A 110 13.52 -11.00 13.13
C VAL A 110 13.51 -9.88 12.11
N TRP A 111 12.84 -10.07 10.97
CA TRP A 111 12.71 -9.06 9.92
C TRP A 111 11.24 -8.70 9.69
N LEU A 112 10.93 -7.40 9.65
CA LEU A 112 9.62 -6.90 9.26
C LEU A 112 9.64 -6.50 7.78
N CYS A 113 8.85 -7.21 6.98
CA CYS A 113 8.67 -6.99 5.55
C CYS A 113 7.32 -6.34 5.30
N SER A 114 7.30 -5.22 4.58
CA SER A 114 6.09 -4.44 4.37
C SER A 114 6.14 -3.63 3.07
N GLY A 115 5.00 -3.06 2.69
CA GLY A 115 4.80 -2.34 1.45
C GLY A 115 3.49 -2.74 0.77
N GLN A 116 3.46 -2.55 -0.54
CA GLN A 116 2.26 -2.78 -1.34
C GLN A 116 2.27 -4.14 -2.05
N SER A 117 1.61 -4.22 -3.21
CA SER A 117 1.33 -5.45 -3.96
C SER A 117 2.58 -6.24 -4.31
N ASN A 118 3.71 -5.58 -4.58
CA ASN A 118 4.97 -6.26 -4.83
C ASN A 118 5.59 -6.91 -3.58
N MET A 119 5.37 -6.36 -2.39
CA MET A 119 5.70 -7.06 -1.13
C MET A 119 4.67 -8.16 -0.82
N GLU A 120 3.40 -7.92 -1.08
CA GLU A 120 2.31 -8.87 -0.82
C GLU A 120 2.33 -10.10 -1.73
N PHE A 121 2.92 -9.95 -2.92
CA PHE A 121 3.03 -10.98 -3.94
C PHE A 121 3.52 -12.30 -3.35
N MET A 122 2.74 -13.37 -3.54
CA MET A 122 2.90 -14.62 -2.81
C MET A 122 3.88 -15.57 -3.50
N VAL A 123 4.50 -16.49 -2.74
CA VAL A 123 5.39 -17.52 -3.31
C VAL A 123 4.68 -18.31 -4.41
N GLN A 124 3.41 -18.66 -4.23
CA GLN A 124 2.60 -19.40 -5.22
C GLN A 124 2.37 -18.65 -6.55
N GLN A 125 2.68 -17.35 -6.61
CA GLN A 125 2.58 -16.53 -7.83
C GLN A 125 3.94 -16.35 -8.52
N SER A 126 5.04 -16.77 -7.87
CA SER A 126 6.40 -16.54 -8.37
C SER A 126 6.77 -17.48 -9.51
N THR A 127 7.76 -17.10 -10.32
CA THR A 127 8.37 -18.02 -11.29
C THR A 127 8.84 -19.29 -10.56
N ASN A 128 8.61 -20.48 -11.13
CA ASN A 128 9.02 -21.76 -10.53
C ASN A 128 8.41 -22.06 -9.14
N PHE A 129 7.26 -21.45 -8.79
CA PHE A 129 6.65 -21.58 -7.45
C PHE A 129 6.49 -23.02 -6.96
N GLY A 130 6.16 -23.98 -7.83
CA GLY A 130 5.94 -25.37 -7.44
C GLY A 130 7.16 -26.01 -6.79
N THR A 131 8.35 -25.76 -7.36
CA THR A 131 9.62 -26.25 -6.80
C THR A 131 9.99 -25.52 -5.52
N GLU A 132 9.79 -24.19 -5.49
CA GLU A 132 10.10 -23.38 -4.30
C GLU A 132 9.25 -23.79 -3.10
N ILE A 133 7.94 -24.02 -3.31
CA ILE A 133 7.02 -24.47 -2.27
C ILE A 133 7.37 -25.89 -1.80
N ALA A 134 7.67 -26.81 -2.72
CA ALA A 134 8.03 -28.19 -2.36
C ALA A 134 9.29 -28.26 -1.49
N ASN A 135 10.23 -27.32 -1.66
CA ASN A 135 11.50 -27.25 -0.94
C ASN A 135 11.51 -26.15 0.15
N SER A 136 10.35 -25.67 0.58
CA SER A 136 10.23 -24.53 1.51
C SER A 136 10.40 -24.89 2.99
N ALA A 137 10.44 -26.18 3.33
CA ALA A 137 10.51 -26.64 4.71
C ALA A 137 11.85 -26.27 5.38
N ASP A 138 11.79 -25.45 6.44
CA ASP A 138 12.94 -25.10 7.28
C ASP A 138 12.49 -24.92 8.74
N GLN A 139 12.99 -25.77 9.63
CA GLN A 139 12.63 -25.77 11.04
C GLN A 139 13.19 -24.58 11.83
N ALA A 140 14.07 -23.77 11.25
CA ALA A 140 14.60 -22.56 11.86
C ALA A 140 14.15 -21.27 11.12
N LEU A 141 13.24 -21.39 10.15
CA LEU A 141 12.55 -20.27 9.52
C LEU A 141 11.09 -20.22 10.01
N ARG A 142 10.66 -19.06 10.49
CA ARG A 142 9.31 -18.83 11.02
C ARG A 142 8.66 -17.67 10.30
N LEU A 143 7.37 -17.81 10.01
CA LEU A 143 6.60 -16.90 9.18
C LEU A 143 5.39 -16.38 9.99
N LEU A 144 5.26 -15.07 10.12
CA LEU A 144 4.07 -14.40 10.67
C LEU A 144 3.45 -13.56 9.56
N ASN A 145 2.26 -13.94 9.09
CA ASN A 145 1.48 -13.09 8.19
C ASN A 145 0.48 -12.29 9.02
N VAL A 146 0.58 -10.96 9.02
CA VAL A 146 -0.28 -10.07 9.81
C VAL A 146 -1.69 -9.98 9.23
N GLY A 147 -1.91 -10.37 7.98
CA GLY A 147 -3.21 -10.19 7.33
C GLY A 147 -3.53 -8.71 7.07
N ARG A 148 -4.79 -8.40 6.76
CA ARG A 148 -5.22 -7.06 6.34
C ARG A 148 -6.19 -6.47 7.36
N ALA A 149 -5.87 -5.30 7.88
CA ALA A 149 -6.80 -4.46 8.62
C ALA A 149 -6.45 -2.98 8.43
N ASN A 150 -7.45 -2.12 8.42
CA ASN A 150 -7.26 -0.68 8.44
C ASN A 150 -8.15 -0.11 9.55
N LEU A 151 -7.60 0.78 10.38
CA LEU A 151 -8.31 1.35 11.51
C LEU A 151 -8.15 2.88 11.54
N PRO A 152 -9.22 3.65 11.79
CA PRO A 152 -9.12 5.10 11.86
C PRO A 152 -8.41 5.59 13.14
N THR A 153 -8.12 4.68 14.07
CA THR A 153 -7.34 4.91 15.29
C THR A 153 -6.38 3.76 15.55
N PRO A 154 -5.24 3.98 16.23
CA PRO A 154 -4.32 2.91 16.62
C PRO A 154 -5.03 1.72 17.29
N GLY A 155 -4.81 0.51 16.74
CA GLY A 155 -5.41 -0.73 17.22
C GLY A 155 -4.51 -1.46 18.22
N GLN A 156 -5.12 -2.17 19.17
CA GLN A 156 -4.41 -3.05 20.12
C GLN A 156 -4.56 -4.54 19.79
N THR A 157 -5.23 -4.86 18.68
CA THR A 157 -5.55 -6.24 18.29
C THR A 157 -4.99 -6.48 16.91
N LEU A 158 -4.24 -7.58 16.75
CA LEU A 158 -3.79 -8.05 15.45
C LEU A 158 -4.99 -8.46 14.58
N PRO A 159 -4.89 -8.36 13.25
CA PRO A 159 -5.95 -8.84 12.37
C PRO A 159 -6.22 -10.33 12.56
N ASP A 160 -7.47 -10.74 12.35
CA ASP A 160 -7.90 -12.13 12.48
C ASP A 160 -7.07 -13.06 11.56
N GLY A 161 -6.65 -14.20 12.10
CA GLY A 161 -5.83 -15.18 11.37
C GLY A 161 -4.33 -14.89 11.37
N THR A 162 -3.87 -13.84 12.07
CA THR A 162 -2.45 -13.59 12.31
C THR A 162 -1.84 -14.73 13.11
N VAL A 163 -1.01 -15.55 12.47
CA VAL A 163 -0.42 -16.74 13.10
C VAL A 163 1.05 -16.94 12.75
N TRP A 164 1.87 -17.25 13.76
CA TRP A 164 3.24 -17.72 13.55
C TRP A 164 3.23 -19.17 13.08
N ALA A 165 3.99 -19.46 12.03
CA ALA A 165 4.09 -20.80 11.46
C ALA A 165 5.54 -21.18 11.14
N VAL A 166 5.86 -22.46 11.31
CA VAL A 166 7.06 -23.09 10.73
C VAL A 166 7.02 -22.95 9.21
N ALA A 167 8.13 -22.56 8.59
CA ALA A 167 8.23 -22.53 7.13
C ALA A 167 8.07 -23.94 6.56
N GLY A 168 7.16 -24.07 5.59
CA GLY A 168 6.87 -25.31 4.88
C GLY A 168 5.84 -25.09 3.78
N PRO A 169 5.48 -26.13 3.00
CA PRO A 169 4.71 -25.95 1.77
C PRO A 169 3.41 -25.16 1.95
N GLN A 170 2.69 -25.38 3.05
CA GLN A 170 1.42 -24.70 3.33
C GLN A 170 1.61 -23.25 3.74
N SER A 171 2.53 -22.97 4.67
CA SER A 171 2.77 -21.62 5.20
C SER A 171 3.49 -20.72 4.18
N ALA A 172 4.44 -21.27 3.42
CA ALA A 172 5.22 -20.51 2.44
C ALA A 172 4.38 -20.12 1.22
N ALA A 173 3.48 -20.98 0.74
CA ALA A 173 2.73 -20.75 -0.51
C ALA A 173 2.00 -19.40 -0.56
N ARG A 174 1.41 -18.98 0.57
CA ARG A 174 0.64 -17.73 0.71
C ARG A 174 1.39 -16.63 1.46
N PHE A 175 2.70 -16.80 1.66
CA PHE A 175 3.55 -15.78 2.29
C PHE A 175 4.17 -14.86 1.24
N SER A 176 4.56 -13.65 1.64
CA SER A 176 5.30 -12.71 0.81
C SER A 176 6.54 -13.37 0.20
N ALA A 177 6.61 -13.42 -1.13
CA ALA A 177 7.70 -14.05 -1.86
C ALA A 177 9.02 -13.31 -1.66
N ALA A 178 9.01 -11.98 -1.76
CA ALA A 178 10.21 -11.16 -1.55
C ALA A 178 10.79 -11.40 -0.14
N CYS A 179 9.93 -11.38 0.89
CA CYS A 179 10.33 -11.64 2.27
C CYS A 179 10.81 -13.08 2.47
N PHE A 180 10.05 -14.06 1.96
CA PHE A 180 10.37 -15.49 2.08
C PHE A 180 11.73 -15.83 1.47
N PHE A 181 11.98 -15.40 0.23
CA PHE A 181 13.24 -15.67 -0.45
C PHE A 181 14.42 -14.93 0.20
N MET A 182 14.20 -13.74 0.77
CA MET A 182 15.22 -13.08 1.61
C MET A 182 15.58 -13.96 2.81
N GLY A 183 14.58 -14.42 3.57
CA GLY A 183 14.81 -15.29 4.73
C GLY A 183 15.49 -16.61 4.38
N GLN A 184 15.13 -17.25 3.26
CA GLN A 184 15.83 -18.45 2.79
C GLN A 184 17.31 -18.20 2.49
N GLN A 185 17.65 -17.06 1.88
CA GLN A 185 19.05 -16.71 1.59
C GLN A 185 19.82 -16.40 2.88
N LEU A 186 19.18 -15.73 3.84
CA LEU A 186 19.76 -15.53 5.17
C LEU A 186 19.97 -16.85 5.89
N ARG A 187 19.01 -17.79 5.88
CA ARG A 187 19.17 -19.14 6.46
C ARG A 187 20.31 -19.96 5.87
N ARG A 188 20.65 -19.73 4.59
CA ARG A 188 21.78 -20.39 3.91
C ARG A 188 23.14 -19.78 4.27
N THR A 189 23.16 -18.53 4.70
CA THR A 189 24.41 -17.77 4.92
C THR A 189 24.67 -17.44 6.38
N GLN A 190 23.63 -17.44 7.20
CA GLN A 190 23.64 -17.12 8.62
C GLN A 190 23.19 -18.35 9.40
N ASP A 191 24.01 -18.81 10.33
CA ASP A 191 23.72 -19.97 11.17
C ASP A 191 22.82 -19.58 12.37
N VAL A 192 21.66 -18.98 12.09
CA VAL A 192 20.76 -18.40 13.09
C VAL A 192 19.30 -18.68 12.71
N PRO A 193 18.37 -18.88 13.67
CA PRO A 193 16.95 -18.86 13.37
C PRO A 193 16.52 -17.50 12.79
N ILE A 194 15.59 -17.52 11.84
CA ILE A 194 15.05 -16.32 11.19
C ILE A 194 13.54 -16.28 11.39
N GLY A 195 13.04 -15.16 11.91
CA GLY A 195 11.62 -14.82 11.94
C GLY A 195 11.30 -13.79 10.88
N LEU A 196 10.27 -14.02 10.07
CA LEU A 196 9.79 -13.08 9.06
C LEU A 196 8.38 -12.65 9.41
N ILE A 197 8.17 -11.34 9.56
CA ILE A 197 6.85 -10.73 9.73
C ILE A 197 6.47 -10.07 8.40
N ALA A 198 5.35 -10.46 7.80
CA ALA A 198 4.82 -9.84 6.59
C ALA A 198 3.57 -9.01 6.93
N ALA A 199 3.65 -7.69 6.69
CA ALA A 199 2.56 -6.75 6.85
C ALA A 199 2.47 -5.88 5.58
N SER A 200 1.69 -6.32 4.59
CA SER A 200 1.63 -5.69 3.27
C SER A 200 0.21 -5.66 2.72
N TRP A 201 -0.13 -4.65 1.93
CA TRP A 201 -1.44 -4.52 1.30
C TRP A 201 -1.33 -3.89 -0.09
N GLY A 202 -1.77 -4.60 -1.14
CA GLY A 202 -1.77 -4.14 -2.53
C GLY A 202 -2.43 -2.78 -2.78
N GLY A 203 -1.81 -1.96 -3.64
CA GLY A 203 -2.31 -0.64 -4.01
C GLY A 203 -2.14 0.44 -2.94
N SER A 204 -1.43 0.15 -1.85
CA SER A 204 -1.26 1.11 -0.76
C SER A 204 -0.25 2.22 -1.06
N VAL A 205 -0.61 3.45 -0.65
CA VAL A 205 0.28 4.63 -0.63
C VAL A 205 1.07 4.69 0.68
N ILE A 206 2.26 5.29 0.67
CA ILE A 206 3.15 5.35 1.86
C ILE A 206 2.54 6.11 3.05
N GLU A 207 1.67 7.09 2.78
CA GLU A 207 0.97 7.89 3.79
C GLU A 207 0.14 7.03 4.75
N ASP A 208 -0.37 5.90 4.27
CA ASP A 208 -1.21 5.00 5.05
C ASP A 208 -0.40 4.14 6.04
N TRP A 209 0.92 4.04 5.81
CA TRP A 209 1.87 3.27 6.62
C TRP A 209 2.61 4.09 7.67
N LEU A 210 2.33 5.39 7.76
CA LEU A 210 2.88 6.32 8.73
C LEU A 210 1.92 6.58 9.88
N ASP A 211 2.46 6.71 11.10
CA ASP A 211 1.67 7.25 12.20
C ASP A 211 1.33 8.73 12.01
N GLU A 212 0.30 9.18 12.72
CA GLU A 212 -0.18 10.56 12.62
C GLU A 212 0.92 11.60 12.89
N PRO A 213 1.72 11.52 13.98
CA PRO A 213 2.78 12.50 14.23
C PRO A 213 3.83 12.58 13.13
N SER A 214 4.25 11.44 12.58
CA SER A 214 5.24 11.40 11.50
C SER A 214 4.65 11.99 10.22
N LEU A 215 3.39 11.70 9.92
CA LEU A 215 2.72 12.24 8.73
C LEU A 215 2.55 13.77 8.81
N ARG A 216 2.17 14.33 9.96
CA ARG A 216 2.13 15.80 10.18
C ARG A 216 3.48 16.48 9.96
N THR A 217 4.57 15.78 10.24
CA THR A 217 5.93 16.32 10.07
C THR A 217 6.42 16.18 8.64
N ALA A 218 5.98 15.13 7.93
CA ALA A 218 6.44 14.80 6.58
C ALA A 218 5.78 15.63 5.47
N GLY A 219 4.60 16.22 5.70
CA GLY A 219 3.91 17.03 4.69
C GLY A 219 2.61 17.67 5.19
N ASP A 220 1.86 18.27 4.26
CA ASP A 220 0.58 18.96 4.54
C ASP A 220 -0.59 17.96 4.59
N TYR A 221 -0.69 17.23 5.70
CA TYR A 221 -1.74 16.22 5.93
C TYR A 221 -2.74 16.61 7.03
N ASP A 222 -2.63 17.82 7.57
CA ASP A 222 -3.40 18.25 8.75
C ASP A 222 -4.91 18.16 8.52
N GLN A 223 -5.40 18.57 7.34
CA GLN A 223 -6.81 18.48 7.00
C GLN A 223 -7.29 17.03 6.93
N SER A 224 -6.57 16.14 6.24
CA SER A 224 -6.92 14.72 6.12
C SER A 224 -6.91 14.01 7.48
N LEU A 225 -5.92 14.31 8.32
CA LEU A 225 -5.81 13.76 9.67
C LEU A 225 -6.92 14.27 10.60
N SER A 226 -7.30 15.55 10.50
CA SER A 226 -8.46 16.08 11.24
C SER A 226 -9.77 15.42 10.80
N ILE A 227 -9.94 15.14 9.51
CA ILE A 227 -11.09 14.41 8.97
C ILE A 227 -11.10 12.97 9.48
N LEU A 228 -9.95 12.28 9.46
CA LEU A 228 -9.83 10.92 9.99
C LEU A 228 -10.16 10.87 11.49
N SER A 229 -9.66 11.83 12.27
CA SER A 229 -9.97 11.96 13.69
C SER A 229 -11.46 12.20 13.95
N ALA A 230 -12.12 13.01 13.11
CA ALA A 230 -13.57 13.19 13.18
C ALA A 230 -14.30 11.90 12.83
N TYR A 231 -13.91 11.21 11.77
CA TYR A 231 -14.48 9.92 11.36
C TYR A 231 -14.37 8.86 12.46
N ALA A 232 -13.22 8.79 13.14
CA ALA A 232 -13.00 7.90 14.28
C ALA A 232 -13.98 8.15 15.45
N ARG A 233 -14.36 9.41 15.69
CA ARG A 233 -15.31 9.80 16.75
C ARG A 233 -16.75 9.58 16.33
N ASP A 234 -17.09 10.02 15.13
CA ASP A 234 -18.41 9.93 14.51
C ASP A 234 -18.22 9.84 12.98
N PRO A 235 -18.47 8.66 12.38
CA PRO A 235 -18.34 8.49 10.93
C PRO A 235 -19.14 9.51 10.12
N SER A 236 -20.31 9.94 10.61
CA SER A 236 -21.14 10.93 9.89
C SER A 236 -20.51 12.33 9.86
N GLU A 237 -19.81 12.72 10.93
CA GLU A 237 -19.03 13.97 11.00
C GLU A 237 -17.86 13.92 10.01
N GLY A 238 -17.06 12.85 10.06
CA GLY A 238 -15.93 12.67 9.15
C GLY A 238 -16.34 12.62 7.67
N ILE A 239 -17.42 11.89 7.35
CA ILE A 239 -18.00 11.86 6.01
C ILE A 239 -18.41 13.27 5.56
N ALA A 240 -19.12 14.02 6.40
CA ALA A 240 -19.55 15.38 6.05
C ALA A 240 -18.36 16.33 5.81
N MET A 241 -17.30 16.23 6.62
CA MET A 241 -16.09 17.03 6.44
C MET A 241 -15.36 16.69 5.14
N TRP A 242 -15.21 15.40 4.83
CA TRP A 242 -14.64 14.94 3.56
C TRP A 242 -15.51 15.35 2.37
N SER A 243 -16.84 15.22 2.47
CA SER A 243 -17.78 15.69 1.44
C SER A 243 -17.58 17.17 1.12
N GLY A 244 -17.41 18.02 2.15
CA GLY A 244 -17.11 19.43 1.95
C GLY A 244 -15.74 19.69 1.30
N MET A 245 -14.73 18.85 1.58
CA MET A 245 -13.43 18.91 0.92
C MET A 245 -13.52 18.50 -0.56
N ALA A 246 -14.20 17.39 -0.84
CA ALA A 246 -14.48 16.93 -2.19
C ALA A 246 -15.29 17.97 -2.97
N ASP A 247 -16.30 18.61 -2.37
CA ASP A 247 -17.09 19.67 -3.03
C ASP A 247 -16.25 20.84 -3.50
N ARG A 248 -15.30 21.31 -2.69
CA ARG A 248 -14.37 22.37 -3.09
C ARG A 248 -13.49 21.93 -4.25
N TRP A 249 -13.02 20.68 -4.23
CA TRP A 249 -12.23 20.12 -5.31
C TRP A 249 -13.04 20.03 -6.62
N TRP A 250 -14.26 19.49 -6.56
CA TRP A 250 -15.18 19.39 -7.70
C TRP A 250 -15.48 20.76 -8.31
N ALA A 251 -15.78 21.76 -7.47
CA ALA A 251 -16.04 23.13 -7.93
C ALA A 251 -14.82 23.80 -8.59
N ALA A 252 -13.59 23.43 -8.18
CA ALA A 252 -12.38 23.96 -8.77
C ALA A 252 -11.99 23.26 -10.09
N ASN A 253 -12.21 21.94 -10.17
CA ASN A 253 -11.61 21.08 -11.18
C ASN A 253 -12.57 20.60 -12.28
N ASP A 254 -13.87 20.45 -12.02
CA ASP A 254 -14.80 19.89 -13.02
C ASP A 254 -15.40 20.98 -13.94
N PRO A 255 -15.07 20.99 -15.25
CA PRO A 255 -15.66 21.93 -16.21
C PRO A 255 -17.18 21.90 -16.26
N ALA A 256 -17.79 20.73 -16.07
CA ALA A 256 -19.24 20.54 -16.11
C ALA A 256 -19.97 21.20 -14.93
N ILE A 257 -19.31 21.30 -13.77
CA ILE A 257 -19.84 22.03 -12.60
C ILE A 257 -19.65 23.53 -12.77
N LYS A 258 -18.55 23.95 -13.40
CA LYS A 258 -18.18 25.36 -13.63
C LYS A 258 -18.92 26.00 -14.82
N ALA A 259 -19.60 25.20 -15.64
CA ALA A 259 -20.34 25.68 -16.80
C ALA A 259 -21.41 26.70 -16.40
N ALA A 260 -21.73 27.63 -17.31
CA ALA A 260 -22.77 28.64 -17.08
C ALA A 260 -24.13 28.03 -16.72
N GLN A 261 -24.45 26.88 -17.31
CA GLN A 261 -25.49 25.98 -16.84
C GLN A 261 -24.80 24.66 -16.43
N PRO A 262 -24.68 24.38 -15.12
CA PRO A 262 -24.04 23.16 -14.64
C PRO A 262 -24.76 21.91 -15.17
N TRP A 263 -24.00 20.86 -15.49
CA TRP A 263 -24.59 19.60 -15.97
C TRP A 263 -25.41 18.87 -14.89
N SER A 264 -25.35 19.30 -13.64
CA SER A 264 -26.24 18.84 -12.57
C SER A 264 -27.62 19.49 -12.61
N ALA A 265 -27.79 20.64 -13.29
CA ALA A 265 -29.01 21.44 -13.26
C ALA A 265 -30.24 20.64 -13.71
N ALA A 266 -31.39 20.94 -13.08
CA ALA A 266 -32.63 20.21 -13.29
C ALA A 266 -33.18 20.36 -14.72
N ASP A 267 -32.94 21.51 -15.33
CA ASP A 267 -33.41 21.91 -16.65
C ASP A 267 -32.30 21.83 -17.73
N PHE A 268 -31.17 21.21 -17.42
CA PHE A 268 -30.08 21.03 -18.39
C PHE A 268 -30.52 20.11 -19.54
N ASP A 269 -30.32 20.57 -20.79
CA ASP A 269 -30.61 19.82 -22.00
C ASP A 269 -29.47 18.85 -22.34
N ASP A 270 -29.70 17.56 -22.06
CA ASP A 270 -28.80 16.45 -22.36
C ASP A 270 -29.19 15.68 -23.62
N SER A 271 -30.10 16.20 -24.45
CA SER A 271 -30.57 15.51 -25.65
C SER A 271 -29.46 15.19 -26.66
N GLY A 272 -28.40 16.02 -26.67
CA GLY A 272 -27.21 15.83 -27.50
C GLY A 272 -26.16 14.87 -26.93
N TRP A 273 -26.39 14.29 -25.74
CA TRP A 273 -25.46 13.34 -25.13
C TRP A 273 -25.68 11.93 -25.66
N GLN A 274 -24.63 11.12 -25.69
CA GLN A 274 -24.75 9.74 -26.13
C GLN A 274 -25.57 8.93 -25.12
N ALA A 275 -26.30 7.93 -25.62
CA ALA A 275 -27.01 6.99 -24.76
C ALA A 275 -26.02 5.94 -24.21
N ILE A 276 -26.21 5.53 -22.98
CA ILE A 276 -25.44 4.46 -22.33
C ILE A 276 -26.37 3.60 -21.47
N THR A 277 -26.12 2.30 -21.39
CA THR A 277 -26.67 1.50 -20.30
C THR A 277 -25.81 1.72 -19.06
N PRO A 278 -26.35 2.16 -17.92
CA PRO A 278 -25.56 2.46 -16.73
C PRO A 278 -25.17 1.16 -15.99
N GLU A 279 -24.40 0.31 -16.66
CA GLU A 279 -23.90 -0.99 -16.20
C GLU A 279 -22.62 -1.31 -16.97
N GLY A 280 -21.68 -1.97 -16.31
CA GLY A 280 -20.34 -2.23 -16.85
C GLY A 280 -19.47 -0.98 -16.90
N PHE A 281 -18.17 -1.21 -17.08
CA PHE A 281 -17.18 -0.14 -17.16
C PHE A 281 -17.29 0.63 -18.47
N TRP A 282 -17.09 1.96 -18.45
CA TRP A 282 -17.22 2.78 -19.65
C TRP A 282 -16.20 2.44 -20.74
N GLU A 283 -15.06 1.84 -20.38
CA GLU A 283 -13.97 1.41 -21.27
C GLU A 283 -14.45 0.29 -22.19
N THR A 284 -15.38 -0.53 -21.68
CA THR A 284 -15.97 -1.64 -22.41
C THR A 284 -17.24 -1.23 -23.15
N ALA A 285 -17.96 -0.24 -22.61
CA ALA A 285 -19.23 0.22 -23.17
C ALA A 285 -19.06 1.27 -24.29
N ILE A 286 -17.98 2.06 -24.27
CA ILE A 286 -17.72 3.16 -25.20
C ILE A 286 -16.40 2.89 -25.96
N PRO A 287 -16.43 2.61 -27.27
CA PRO A 287 -15.25 2.22 -28.05
C PRO A 287 -14.07 3.20 -28.02
N ASP A 288 -14.34 4.50 -27.85
CA ASP A 288 -13.31 5.54 -27.87
C ASP A 288 -12.72 5.83 -26.46
N MET A 289 -13.11 5.05 -25.44
CA MET A 289 -12.73 5.26 -24.04
C MET A 289 -11.98 4.08 -23.42
N THR A 290 -11.41 3.17 -24.22
CA THR A 290 -10.84 1.90 -23.73
C THR A 290 -9.71 2.01 -22.69
N VAL A 291 -9.16 3.20 -22.49
CA VAL A 291 -8.07 3.52 -21.54
C VAL A 291 -8.30 4.89 -20.88
N PHE A 292 -9.56 5.31 -20.77
CA PHE A 292 -9.88 6.65 -20.28
C PHE A 292 -10.06 6.65 -18.76
N ASP A 293 -9.20 7.41 -18.09
CA ASP A 293 -9.39 7.80 -16.69
C ASP A 293 -9.81 9.29 -16.62
N GLY A 294 -10.76 9.63 -15.76
CA GLY A 294 -11.22 11.01 -15.59
C GLY A 294 -12.67 11.14 -15.13
N ILE A 295 -13.30 12.26 -15.50
CA ILE A 295 -14.66 12.61 -15.06
C ILE A 295 -15.67 12.31 -16.16
N GLY A 296 -16.58 11.37 -15.89
CA GLY A 296 -17.72 11.04 -16.73
C GLY A 296 -19.06 11.37 -16.06
N TRP A 297 -19.95 12.03 -16.78
CA TRP A 297 -21.29 12.39 -16.28
C TRP A 297 -22.36 11.47 -16.84
N TYR A 298 -23.27 11.02 -15.98
CA TYR A 298 -24.47 10.30 -16.35
C TYR A 298 -25.71 11.13 -15.98
N ARG A 299 -26.74 11.12 -16.82
CA ARG A 299 -28.02 11.78 -16.55
C ARG A 299 -29.22 10.92 -16.95
N THR A 300 -30.26 10.94 -16.14
CA THR A 300 -31.56 10.35 -16.46
C THR A 300 -32.70 11.18 -15.86
N THR A 301 -33.91 10.96 -16.38
CA THR A 301 -35.15 11.52 -15.81
C THR A 301 -36.09 10.40 -15.37
N VAL A 302 -36.85 10.64 -14.30
CA VAL A 302 -37.91 9.76 -13.82
C VAL A 302 -39.16 10.57 -13.49
N THR A 303 -40.34 10.05 -13.81
CA THR A 303 -41.62 10.72 -13.51
C THR A 303 -42.25 10.10 -12.29
N LEU A 304 -42.61 10.92 -11.30
CA LEU A 304 -43.23 10.49 -10.06
C LEU A 304 -44.64 11.05 -9.92
N THR A 305 -45.53 10.25 -9.33
CA THR A 305 -46.84 10.74 -8.88
C THR A 305 -46.69 11.68 -7.69
N GLU A 306 -47.71 12.49 -7.43
CA GLU A 306 -47.73 13.38 -6.25
C GLU A 306 -47.60 12.61 -4.93
N ALA A 307 -48.23 11.43 -4.83
CA ALA A 307 -48.13 10.58 -3.65
C ALA A 307 -46.70 10.07 -3.43
N GLN A 308 -45.99 9.69 -4.50
CA GLN A 308 -44.60 9.23 -4.42
C GLN A 308 -43.65 10.39 -4.06
N ALA A 309 -43.82 11.56 -4.69
CA ALA A 309 -42.94 12.73 -4.48
C ALA A 309 -42.99 13.30 -3.06
N ARG A 310 -44.11 13.12 -2.34
CA ARG A 310 -44.25 13.56 -0.93
C ARG A 310 -43.48 12.70 0.07
N GLN A 311 -43.04 11.51 -0.33
CA GLN A 311 -42.35 10.60 0.58
C GLN A 311 -40.90 11.01 0.77
N ALA A 312 -40.34 10.67 1.94
CA ALA A 312 -38.90 10.47 2.03
C ALA A 312 -38.53 9.22 1.20
N ALA A 313 -37.29 9.18 0.74
CA ALA A 313 -36.79 8.09 -0.09
C ALA A 313 -35.30 7.87 0.15
N ARG A 314 -34.73 6.92 -0.57
CA ARG A 314 -33.30 6.83 -0.82
C ARG A 314 -33.09 6.49 -2.30
N ILE A 315 -31.97 6.92 -2.86
CA ILE A 315 -31.52 6.45 -4.16
C ILE A 315 -30.45 5.37 -3.93
N GLU A 316 -30.57 4.27 -4.65
CA GLU A 316 -29.59 3.19 -4.72
C GLU A 316 -29.06 3.16 -6.16
N LEU A 317 -27.75 3.17 -6.34
CA LEU A 317 -27.13 3.23 -7.69
C LEU A 317 -26.25 2.01 -8.01
N GLY A 318 -26.06 1.12 -7.05
CA GLY A 318 -25.00 0.11 -7.10
C GLY A 318 -23.60 0.76 -7.05
N PRO A 319 -22.54 0.00 -7.34
CA PRO A 319 -21.18 0.53 -7.44
C PRO A 319 -21.01 1.61 -8.51
N VAL A 320 -20.19 2.62 -8.16
CA VAL A 320 -19.72 3.68 -9.07
C VAL A 320 -18.23 3.83 -8.82
N ASP A 321 -17.43 3.74 -9.87
CA ASP A 321 -15.97 3.75 -9.80
C ASP A 321 -15.43 5.13 -10.21
N ASP A 322 -14.57 5.80 -9.42
CA ASP A 322 -14.02 5.48 -8.08
C ASP A 322 -14.69 6.35 -7.00
N ILE A 323 -14.99 7.60 -7.37
CA ILE A 323 -15.62 8.62 -6.54
C ILE A 323 -16.83 9.16 -7.30
N ASP A 324 -17.97 9.31 -6.63
CA ASP A 324 -19.14 9.95 -7.25
C ASP A 324 -19.53 11.25 -6.57
N ALA A 325 -20.15 12.16 -7.32
CA ALA A 325 -21.04 13.18 -6.80
C ALA A 325 -22.42 13.01 -7.44
N THR A 326 -23.43 12.73 -6.63
CA THR A 326 -24.79 12.46 -7.10
C THR A 326 -25.71 13.64 -6.81
N PHE A 327 -26.54 13.99 -7.79
CA PHE A 327 -27.47 15.12 -7.77
C PHE A 327 -28.89 14.68 -8.12
N VAL A 328 -29.87 15.27 -7.45
CA VAL A 328 -31.29 15.16 -7.79
C VAL A 328 -31.85 16.57 -7.94
N ASN A 329 -32.45 16.87 -9.09
CA ASN A 329 -33.04 18.18 -9.38
C ASN A 329 -32.06 19.36 -9.14
N GLY A 330 -30.80 19.22 -9.58
CA GLY A 330 -29.77 20.25 -9.38
C GLY A 330 -29.12 20.26 -8.00
N ARG A 331 -29.68 19.54 -7.01
CA ARG A 331 -29.15 19.52 -5.64
C ARG A 331 -28.26 18.30 -5.43
N LYS A 332 -27.03 18.50 -4.95
CA LYS A 332 -26.18 17.38 -4.51
C LYS A 332 -26.82 16.67 -3.33
N ILE A 333 -26.89 15.35 -3.39
CA ILE A 333 -27.49 14.50 -2.36
C ILE A 333 -26.47 13.59 -1.66
N GLY A 334 -25.28 13.41 -2.26
CA GLY A 334 -24.22 12.64 -1.65
C GLY A 334 -22.98 12.52 -2.54
N ASN A 335 -21.94 11.98 -1.94
CA ASN A 335 -20.73 11.48 -2.59
C ASN A 335 -20.16 10.35 -1.74
N SER A 336 -19.45 9.44 -2.39
CA SER A 336 -18.76 8.33 -1.75
C SER A 336 -17.56 7.93 -2.59
N GLN A 337 -16.70 7.09 -2.03
CA GLN A 337 -15.50 6.55 -2.66
C GLN A 337 -15.45 5.04 -2.50
N GLY A 338 -14.89 4.39 -3.52
CA GLY A 338 -14.57 2.97 -3.55
C GLY A 338 -15.11 2.34 -4.82
N TRP A 339 -14.23 1.74 -5.63
CA TRP A 339 -14.58 1.11 -6.90
C TRP A 339 -15.77 0.13 -6.81
N ASP A 340 -15.86 -0.67 -5.75
CA ASP A 340 -16.89 -1.70 -5.55
C ASP A 340 -18.00 -1.33 -4.56
N THR A 341 -17.97 -0.11 -3.99
CA THR A 341 -18.86 0.26 -2.90
C THR A 341 -20.26 0.62 -3.43
N PRO A 342 -21.36 -0.06 -3.03
CA PRO A 342 -22.68 0.32 -3.52
C PRO A 342 -23.10 1.70 -3.01
N ARG A 343 -23.51 2.60 -3.92
CA ARG A 343 -23.92 3.96 -3.55
C ARG A 343 -25.37 3.98 -3.10
N THR A 344 -25.61 4.48 -1.89
CA THR A 344 -26.95 4.72 -1.34
C THR A 344 -27.01 6.07 -0.64
N TYR A 345 -27.95 6.92 -1.04
CA TYR A 345 -28.10 8.27 -0.48
C TYR A 345 -29.52 8.55 -0.03
N ALA A 346 -29.66 9.12 1.16
CA ALA A 346 -30.95 9.52 1.70
C ALA A 346 -31.53 10.72 0.94
N LEU A 347 -32.83 10.67 0.69
CA LEU A 347 -33.62 11.73 0.11
C LEU A 347 -34.69 12.14 1.13
N PRO A 348 -34.46 13.18 1.94
CA PRO A 348 -35.48 13.70 2.84
C PRO A 348 -36.76 14.06 2.08
N ALA A 349 -37.91 13.98 2.76
CA ALA A 349 -39.19 14.42 2.18
C ALA A 349 -39.07 15.85 1.63
N GLY A 350 -39.58 16.07 0.42
CA GLY A 350 -39.43 17.32 -0.33
C GLY A 350 -38.20 17.39 -1.24
N SER A 351 -37.37 16.34 -1.29
CA SER A 351 -36.27 16.25 -2.28
C SER A 351 -36.76 15.88 -3.70
N LEU A 352 -37.97 15.32 -3.80
CA LEU A 352 -38.58 14.85 -5.04
C LEU A 352 -39.75 15.76 -5.45
N LEU A 353 -39.95 15.89 -6.76
CA LEU A 353 -41.02 16.68 -7.38
C LEU A 353 -42.13 15.76 -7.90
N ALA A 354 -43.38 16.22 -7.85
CA ALA A 354 -44.43 15.59 -8.64
C ALA A 354 -44.15 15.85 -10.12
N GLY A 355 -44.23 14.81 -10.95
CA GLY A 355 -43.80 14.87 -12.35
C GLY A 355 -42.31 14.52 -12.52
N ALA A 356 -41.65 15.20 -13.45
CA ALA A 356 -40.28 14.88 -13.84
C ALA A 356 -39.27 15.23 -12.73
N ASN A 357 -38.35 14.30 -12.47
CA ASN A 357 -37.19 14.47 -11.61
C ASN A 357 -35.94 14.12 -12.40
N SER A 358 -34.94 14.99 -12.35
CA SER A 358 -33.63 14.74 -12.96
C SER A 358 -32.70 14.09 -11.93
N ILE A 359 -31.90 13.14 -12.40
CA ILE A 359 -30.86 12.47 -11.64
C ILE A 359 -29.58 12.62 -12.46
N ALA A 360 -28.53 13.14 -11.83
CA ALA A 360 -27.21 13.26 -12.43
C ALA A 360 -26.16 12.63 -11.51
N ILE A 361 -25.20 11.92 -12.10
CA ILE A 361 -24.04 11.37 -11.41
C ILE A 361 -22.81 11.91 -12.12
N SER A 362 -21.90 12.54 -11.38
CA SER A 362 -20.53 12.73 -11.83
C SER A 362 -19.69 11.61 -11.25
N ALA A 363 -19.14 10.75 -12.09
CA ALA A 363 -18.23 9.69 -11.69
C ALA A 363 -16.81 10.10 -12.06
N LEU A 364 -15.89 10.03 -11.10
CA LEU A 364 -14.47 10.27 -11.27
C LEU A 364 -13.75 8.95 -11.11
N ASP A 365 -13.15 8.48 -12.19
CA ASP A 365 -12.22 7.36 -12.21
C ASP A 365 -10.79 7.89 -12.19
N ILE A 366 -9.95 7.28 -11.35
CA ILE A 366 -8.55 7.68 -11.17
C ILE A 366 -7.64 6.76 -11.98
N ALA A 367 -7.99 5.48 -12.09
CA ALA A 367 -7.25 4.47 -12.84
C ALA A 367 -8.09 3.20 -12.98
N GLY A 368 -8.08 2.61 -14.17
CA GLY A 368 -8.54 1.24 -14.36
C GLY A 368 -9.85 1.18 -15.16
N GLY A 369 -10.92 0.75 -14.51
CA GLY A 369 -12.24 0.66 -15.14
C GLY A 369 -13.18 1.68 -14.51
N GLY A 370 -13.71 2.62 -15.28
CA GLY A 370 -14.49 3.71 -14.73
C GLY A 370 -16.01 3.60 -14.88
N GLY A 371 -16.71 4.44 -14.11
CA GLY A 371 -18.11 4.78 -14.33
C GLY A 371 -19.10 4.08 -13.40
N ALA A 372 -20.40 4.24 -13.69
CA ALA A 372 -21.49 3.69 -12.88
C ALA A 372 -21.74 2.19 -13.15
N TRP A 373 -20.69 1.38 -12.99
CA TRP A 373 -20.60 0.03 -13.54
C TRP A 373 -21.48 -1.03 -12.88
N GLY A 374 -22.00 -0.78 -11.68
CA GLY A 374 -22.92 -1.68 -11.01
C GLY A 374 -24.12 -2.10 -11.88
N PRO A 375 -24.73 -3.27 -11.66
CA PRO A 375 -25.86 -3.72 -12.48
C PRO A 375 -26.98 -2.68 -12.57
N ALA A 376 -27.55 -2.50 -13.76
CA ALA A 376 -28.64 -1.55 -13.99
C ALA A 376 -29.88 -1.89 -13.13
N SER A 377 -30.04 -3.17 -12.74
CA SER A 377 -31.08 -3.63 -11.83
C SER A 377 -30.95 -3.12 -10.39
N GLU A 378 -29.77 -2.64 -9.99
CA GLU A 378 -29.54 -2.06 -8.67
C GLU A 378 -29.91 -0.58 -8.60
N LYS A 379 -29.98 0.09 -9.76
CA LYS A 379 -30.27 1.51 -9.88
C LYS A 379 -31.77 1.76 -9.69
N ARG A 380 -32.16 2.39 -8.57
CA ARG A 380 -33.56 2.63 -8.21
C ARG A 380 -33.73 3.75 -7.19
N ILE A 381 -34.92 4.33 -7.13
CA ILE A 381 -35.38 5.10 -5.97
C ILE A 381 -36.24 4.19 -5.10
N VAL A 382 -35.93 4.05 -3.82
CA VAL A 382 -36.75 3.32 -2.86
C VAL A 382 -37.46 4.31 -1.95
N LEU A 383 -38.80 4.29 -1.98
CA LEU A 383 -39.64 5.19 -1.19
C LEU A 383 -39.81 4.67 0.25
N ALA A 384 -40.26 5.53 1.15
CA ALA A 384 -40.46 5.21 2.57
C ALA A 384 -41.46 4.06 2.79
N ASP A 385 -42.44 3.88 1.90
CA ASP A 385 -43.40 2.76 1.93
C ASP A 385 -42.83 1.42 1.45
N GLY A 386 -41.55 1.38 1.05
CA GLY A 386 -40.86 0.20 0.56
C GLY A 386 -41.06 -0.10 -0.93
N THR A 387 -41.91 0.66 -1.62
CA THR A 387 -42.01 0.57 -3.08
C THR A 387 -40.75 1.15 -3.74
N SER A 388 -40.43 0.67 -4.94
CA SER A 388 -39.26 1.11 -5.68
C SER A 388 -39.61 1.54 -7.10
N ILE A 389 -38.92 2.56 -7.58
CA ILE A 389 -38.98 3.03 -8.96
C ILE A 389 -37.64 2.69 -9.62
N PRO A 390 -37.61 1.81 -10.63
CA PRO A 390 -36.38 1.43 -11.31
C PRO A 390 -35.80 2.62 -12.09
N LEU A 391 -34.47 2.66 -12.17
CA LEU A 391 -33.70 3.59 -13.00
C LEU A 391 -32.85 2.81 -14.03
N SER A 392 -33.32 1.64 -14.47
CA SER A 392 -32.59 0.70 -15.32
C SER A 392 -32.66 1.02 -16.82
N GLN A 393 -33.44 2.02 -17.23
CA GLN A 393 -33.45 2.51 -18.61
C GLN A 393 -32.06 3.01 -19.03
N PRO A 394 -31.77 3.16 -20.33
CA PRO A 394 -30.56 3.84 -20.79
C PRO A 394 -30.51 5.29 -20.30
N TRP A 395 -29.32 5.72 -19.87
CA TRP A 395 -29.03 7.08 -19.42
C TRP A 395 -28.30 7.84 -20.52
N ARG A 396 -28.10 9.13 -20.29
CA ARG A 396 -27.25 10.00 -21.11
C ARG A 396 -25.86 10.07 -20.49
N PHE A 397 -24.82 10.06 -21.32
CA PHE A 397 -23.44 10.13 -20.87
C PHE A 397 -22.61 11.17 -21.63
N LYS A 398 -21.70 11.83 -20.91
CA LYS A 398 -20.68 12.69 -21.50
C LYS A 398 -19.45 12.84 -20.61
N VAL A 399 -18.27 12.84 -21.23
CA VAL A 399 -16.99 13.14 -20.55
C VAL A 399 -16.89 14.64 -20.26
N SER A 400 -16.43 14.98 -19.06
CA SER A 400 -16.15 16.36 -18.66
C SER A 400 -14.67 16.72 -18.77
N ALA A 401 -13.78 15.91 -18.19
CA ALA A 401 -12.33 16.14 -18.19
C ALA A 401 -11.56 14.82 -18.06
N ALA A 402 -10.36 14.74 -18.65
CA ALA A 402 -9.44 13.63 -18.40
C ALA A 402 -8.75 13.79 -17.04
N ILE A 403 -8.30 12.69 -16.43
CA ILE A 403 -7.62 12.73 -15.12
C ILE A 403 -6.38 13.63 -15.12
N ASN A 404 -5.67 13.69 -16.25
CA ASN A 404 -4.45 14.51 -16.40
C ASN A 404 -4.74 16.02 -16.54
N ASP A 405 -6.00 16.41 -16.74
CA ASP A 405 -6.42 17.81 -16.86
C ASP A 405 -6.93 18.38 -15.53
N VAL A 406 -6.99 17.57 -14.47
CA VAL A 406 -7.50 17.95 -13.14
C VAL A 406 -6.45 17.72 -12.05
N ALA A 407 -6.55 18.48 -10.96
CA ALA A 407 -5.69 18.22 -9.79
C ALA A 407 -6.04 16.88 -9.14
N ARG A 408 -5.10 16.24 -8.45
CA ARG A 408 -5.34 14.98 -7.72
C ARG A 408 -6.57 15.12 -6.79
N PRO A 409 -7.56 14.21 -6.85
CA PRO A 409 -8.74 14.29 -6.00
C PRO A 409 -8.41 13.97 -4.54
N PRO A 410 -9.16 14.56 -3.58
CA PRO A 410 -9.00 14.24 -2.18
C PRO A 410 -9.61 12.86 -1.87
N MET A 411 -8.76 11.91 -1.52
CA MET A 411 -9.20 10.58 -1.09
C MET A 411 -9.83 10.63 0.32
N ALA A 412 -10.80 9.77 0.57
CA ALA A 412 -11.41 9.57 1.87
C ALA A 412 -10.35 9.04 2.86
N PRO A 413 -10.00 9.79 3.92
CA PRO A 413 -8.86 9.46 4.77
C PRO A 413 -8.91 8.10 5.47
N TRP A 414 -10.12 7.53 5.63
CA TRP A 414 -10.36 6.26 6.34
C TRP A 414 -10.29 5.01 5.45
N ILE A 415 -10.09 5.15 4.13
CA ILE A 415 -10.02 4.01 3.21
C ILE A 415 -8.59 3.45 3.22
N GLY A 416 -8.43 2.21 3.66
CA GLY A 416 -7.15 1.50 3.61
C GLY A 416 -6.63 1.36 2.18
N GLY A 417 -5.34 1.64 1.99
CA GLY A 417 -4.64 1.67 0.72
C GLY A 417 -4.53 3.07 0.11
N SER A 418 -5.57 3.90 0.19
CA SER A 418 -5.58 5.23 -0.43
C SER A 418 -5.71 6.40 0.56
N GLY A 419 -5.89 6.08 1.84
CA GLY A 419 -6.10 7.04 2.93
C GLY A 419 -4.81 7.45 3.63
N VAL A 420 -4.91 7.76 4.92
CA VAL A 420 -3.77 8.17 5.75
C VAL A 420 -3.78 7.40 7.07
N THR A 421 -2.61 6.94 7.52
CA THR A 421 -2.38 6.29 8.84
C THR A 421 -3.18 5.02 9.16
N THR A 422 -4.18 4.63 8.38
CA THR A 422 -5.08 3.53 8.72
C THR A 422 -4.45 2.14 8.65
N LEU A 423 -3.55 1.89 7.69
CA LEU A 423 -2.80 0.63 7.61
C LEU A 423 -1.75 0.55 8.71
N TYR A 424 -1.09 1.65 9.04
CA TYR A 424 -0.24 1.73 10.22
C TYR A 424 -1.02 1.32 11.47
N ASN A 425 -2.18 1.97 11.71
CA ASN A 425 -3.01 1.71 12.87
C ASN A 425 -3.52 0.25 12.96
N GLY A 426 -3.84 -0.36 11.81
CA GLY A 426 -4.42 -1.69 11.74
C GLY A 426 -3.40 -2.84 11.66
N MET A 427 -2.19 -2.59 11.15
CA MET A 427 -1.22 -3.66 10.82
C MET A 427 0.16 -3.46 11.45
N ILE A 428 0.60 -2.23 11.67
CA ILE A 428 1.94 -1.94 12.22
C ILE A 428 1.85 -1.64 13.72
N ASP A 429 0.88 -0.85 14.14
CA ASP A 429 0.68 -0.49 15.54
C ASP A 429 0.40 -1.74 16.43
N PRO A 430 -0.45 -2.69 16.02
CA PRO A 430 -0.73 -3.85 16.85
C PRO A 430 0.46 -4.81 17.05
N LEU A 431 1.54 -4.68 16.28
CA LEU A 431 2.79 -5.43 16.53
C LEU A 431 3.54 -4.92 17.79
N GLY A 432 3.14 -3.77 18.33
CA GLY A 432 3.78 -3.18 19.51
C GLY A 432 5.27 -2.89 19.30
N PRO A 433 6.08 -2.90 20.36
CA PRO A 433 7.52 -2.71 20.29
C PRO A 433 8.27 -4.03 20.01
N TYR A 434 7.73 -4.92 19.15
CA TYR A 434 8.37 -6.21 18.86
C TYR A 434 9.79 -5.99 18.33
N ALA A 435 10.78 -6.50 19.05
CA ALA A 435 12.16 -6.28 18.66
C ALA A 435 12.45 -6.96 17.32
N VAL A 436 13.00 -6.19 16.35
CA VAL A 436 13.49 -6.69 15.05
C VAL A 436 14.98 -6.42 14.79
N THR A 437 15.58 -7.18 13.89
CA THR A 437 16.91 -6.94 13.30
C THR A 437 16.85 -5.78 12.32
N GLY A 438 15.82 -5.72 11.48
CA GLY A 438 15.66 -4.69 10.46
C GLY A 438 14.37 -4.82 9.67
N PHE A 439 14.28 -4.02 8.61
CA PHE A 439 13.07 -3.87 7.80
C PHE A 439 13.36 -4.11 6.31
N ALA A 440 12.38 -4.65 5.60
CA ALA A 440 12.36 -4.68 4.14
C ALA A 440 11.10 -4.00 3.62
N TRP A 441 11.28 -3.00 2.75
CA TRP A 441 10.22 -2.16 2.21
C TRP A 441 10.17 -2.28 0.69
N TYR A 442 9.01 -2.66 0.15
CA TYR A 442 8.77 -2.70 -1.30
C TYR A 442 7.45 -2.01 -1.63
N GLN A 443 7.57 -0.71 -1.90
CA GLN A 443 6.47 0.17 -2.25
C GLN A 443 7.00 1.38 -3.01
N GLY A 444 6.11 2.00 -3.78
CA GLY A 444 6.33 3.29 -4.41
C GLY A 444 5.45 3.48 -5.64
N GLU A 445 4.96 2.39 -6.23
CA GLU A 445 4.19 2.43 -7.46
C GLU A 445 2.91 3.27 -7.31
N ALA A 446 2.23 3.21 -6.16
CA ALA A 446 1.05 4.03 -5.88
C ALA A 446 1.37 5.52 -5.60
N ASN A 447 2.66 5.88 -5.45
CA ASN A 447 3.14 7.23 -5.20
C ASN A 447 3.91 7.83 -6.38
N THR A 448 3.96 7.17 -7.55
CA THR A 448 4.69 7.70 -8.72
C THR A 448 4.11 9.01 -9.25
N GLY A 449 2.87 9.34 -8.91
CA GLY A 449 2.25 10.64 -9.19
C GLY A 449 2.79 11.80 -8.35
N ASP A 450 3.52 11.54 -7.26
CA ASP A 450 4.15 12.56 -6.41
C ASP A 450 5.52 12.11 -5.86
N PRO A 451 6.57 12.09 -6.72
CA PRO A 451 7.91 11.71 -6.26
C PRO A 451 8.51 12.64 -5.21
N GLU A 452 8.18 13.93 -5.23
CA GLU A 452 8.74 14.91 -4.29
C GLU A 452 8.12 14.75 -2.90
N GLY A 453 6.82 14.47 -2.79
CA GLY A 453 6.20 14.06 -1.54
C GLY A 453 6.85 12.77 -0.99
N TYR A 454 7.10 11.80 -1.87
CA TYR A 454 7.78 10.55 -1.48
C TYR A 454 9.18 10.77 -0.89
N ALA A 455 9.92 11.79 -1.36
CA ALA A 455 11.23 12.15 -0.83
C ALA A 455 11.19 12.59 0.64
N SER A 456 10.04 13.08 1.12
CA SER A 456 9.82 13.43 2.53
C SER A 456 9.24 12.26 3.32
N LEU A 457 8.34 11.48 2.71
CA LEU A 457 7.63 10.38 3.36
C LEU A 457 8.52 9.16 3.64
N LEU A 458 9.40 8.77 2.72
CA LEU A 458 10.24 7.58 2.90
C LEU A 458 11.20 7.73 4.10
N PRO A 459 11.95 8.84 4.27
CA PRO A 459 12.74 9.06 5.47
C PRO A 459 11.89 9.06 6.75
N ALA A 460 10.70 9.66 6.71
CA ALA A 460 9.79 9.68 7.85
C ALA A 460 9.37 8.26 8.26
N LEU A 461 9.08 7.39 7.29
CA LEU A 461 8.72 5.98 7.54
C LEU A 461 9.88 5.24 8.19
N MET A 462 11.09 5.41 7.65
CA MET A 462 12.29 4.78 8.17
C MET A 462 12.55 5.16 9.63
N GLN A 463 12.40 6.45 9.96
CA GLN A 463 12.57 6.93 11.33
C GLN A 463 11.44 6.49 12.25
N ASN A 464 10.19 6.51 11.78
CA ASN A 464 9.03 6.07 12.53
C ASN A 464 9.20 4.62 13.02
N TRP A 465 9.55 3.70 12.11
CA TRP A 465 9.68 2.29 12.44
C TRP A 465 10.93 1.99 13.29
N ARG A 466 12.06 2.68 13.05
CA ARG A 466 13.23 2.59 13.95
C ARG A 466 12.91 3.09 15.35
N GLY A 467 12.11 4.14 15.48
CA GLY A 467 11.56 4.60 16.76
C GLY A 467 10.75 3.49 17.44
N ARG A 468 9.78 2.93 16.71
CA ARG A 468 8.83 1.94 17.21
C ARG A 468 9.46 0.60 17.62
N PHE A 469 10.22 -0.02 16.72
CA PHE A 469 10.73 -1.39 16.89
C PHE A 469 12.21 -1.44 17.29
N GLY A 470 12.88 -0.29 17.32
CA GLY A 470 14.32 -0.17 17.51
C GLY A 470 14.75 0.75 18.62
N GLU A 471 13.84 1.45 19.32
CA GLU A 471 14.18 2.52 20.28
C GLU A 471 15.10 3.58 19.67
N GLY A 472 14.91 3.90 18.37
CA GLY A 472 15.74 4.87 17.64
C GLY A 472 17.12 4.36 17.23
N ARG A 473 17.45 3.08 17.47
CA ARG A 473 18.68 2.47 16.93
C ARG A 473 18.66 2.52 15.39
N PRO A 474 19.82 2.69 14.73
CA PRO A 474 19.92 2.71 13.27
C PRO A 474 19.80 1.30 12.70
N LEU A 475 18.63 0.67 12.87
CA LEU A 475 18.38 -0.66 12.35
C LEU A 475 18.43 -0.65 10.81
N PRO A 476 18.99 -1.71 10.19
CA PRO A 476 18.96 -1.92 8.75
C PRO A 476 17.57 -1.67 8.15
N PHE A 477 17.50 -0.81 7.14
CA PHE A 477 16.29 -0.53 6.38
C PHE A 477 16.53 -0.79 4.90
N LEU A 478 15.97 -1.87 4.38
CA LEU A 478 16.20 -2.33 3.02
C LEU A 478 15.06 -1.86 2.13
N VAL A 479 15.36 -1.10 1.09
CA VAL A 479 14.36 -0.58 0.14
C VAL A 479 14.55 -1.29 -1.19
N VAL A 480 13.48 -1.85 -1.74
CA VAL A 480 13.48 -2.34 -3.12
C VAL A 480 13.18 -1.15 -4.04
N GLN A 481 14.12 -0.84 -4.94
CA GLN A 481 13.89 0.19 -5.96
C GLN A 481 12.81 -0.30 -6.94
N LEU A 482 11.95 0.58 -7.45
CA LEU A 482 10.92 0.15 -8.40
C LEU A 482 11.53 -0.58 -9.60
N ALA A 483 10.86 -1.64 -10.02
CA ALA A 483 11.18 -2.36 -11.24
C ALA A 483 10.78 -1.54 -12.47
N ASN A 484 11.21 -1.95 -13.66
CA ASN A 484 10.63 -1.45 -14.91
C ASN A 484 9.17 -1.91 -15.04
N PHE A 485 8.27 -0.99 -15.37
CA PHE A 485 6.87 -1.28 -15.69
C PHE A 485 6.31 -0.15 -16.55
N GLY A 486 5.55 -0.48 -17.59
CA GLY A 486 4.95 0.48 -18.50
C GLY A 486 5.61 0.50 -19.89
N PRO A 487 5.21 1.43 -20.78
CA PRO A 487 5.69 1.48 -22.15
C PRO A 487 7.21 1.71 -22.22
N ALA A 488 7.84 1.11 -23.23
CA ALA A 488 9.21 1.44 -23.58
C ALA A 488 9.22 2.71 -24.43
N SER A 489 10.18 3.61 -24.19
CA SER A 489 10.38 4.80 -25.02
C SER A 489 11.58 4.64 -25.95
N SER A 490 11.46 5.20 -27.16
CA SER A 490 12.56 5.31 -28.13
C SER A 490 13.27 6.66 -28.08
N GLN A 491 12.78 7.59 -27.26
CA GLN A 491 13.35 8.92 -27.06
C GLN A 491 13.38 9.28 -25.56
N PRO A 492 14.36 10.07 -25.09
CA PRO A 492 14.32 10.60 -23.74
C PRO A 492 13.06 11.41 -23.48
N HIS A 493 12.49 11.28 -22.29
CA HIS A 493 11.31 12.05 -21.88
C HIS A 493 11.25 12.15 -20.34
N PRO A 494 10.50 13.11 -19.79
CA PRO A 494 10.20 13.14 -18.37
C PRO A 494 9.45 11.86 -17.96
N SER A 495 9.87 11.25 -16.86
CA SER A 495 9.25 10.04 -16.31
C SER A 495 9.15 10.15 -14.79
N ALA A 496 7.91 10.20 -14.29
CA ALA A 496 7.66 10.25 -12.85
C ALA A 496 8.05 8.92 -12.17
N TRP A 497 7.94 7.81 -12.89
CA TRP A 497 8.41 6.49 -12.45
C TRP A 497 9.95 6.48 -12.27
N ALA A 498 10.69 7.03 -13.23
CA ALA A 498 12.15 7.17 -13.10
C ALA A 498 12.53 8.14 -11.97
N ARG A 499 11.81 9.26 -11.82
CA ARG A 499 12.04 10.21 -10.73
C ARG A 499 11.81 9.57 -9.36
N LEU A 500 10.78 8.76 -9.18
CA LEU A 500 10.56 8.04 -7.91
C LEU A 500 11.67 7.00 -7.63
N ARG A 501 12.15 6.28 -8.66
CA ARG A 501 13.33 5.39 -8.51
C ARG A 501 14.56 6.15 -8.05
N GLU A 502 14.74 7.37 -8.56
CA GLU A 502 15.83 8.25 -8.13
C GLU A 502 15.66 8.70 -6.68
N VAL A 503 14.46 9.10 -6.26
CA VAL A 503 14.17 9.43 -4.86
C VAL A 503 14.48 8.26 -3.93
N GLN A 504 14.11 7.02 -4.30
CA GLN A 504 14.47 5.82 -3.52
C GLN A 504 16.00 5.67 -3.40
N ARG A 505 16.75 5.94 -4.48
CA ARG A 505 18.22 5.90 -4.45
C ARG A 505 18.80 7.00 -3.55
N GLU A 506 18.32 8.23 -3.69
CA GLU A 506 18.80 9.40 -2.94
C GLU A 506 18.57 9.24 -1.44
N VAL A 507 17.36 8.81 -1.04
CA VAL A 507 17.01 8.57 0.36
C VAL A 507 17.88 7.47 0.96
N VAL A 508 18.05 6.35 0.26
CA VAL A 508 18.91 5.26 0.75
C VAL A 508 20.37 5.67 0.81
N ALA A 509 20.87 6.41 -0.18
CA ALA A 509 22.26 6.89 -0.18
C ALA A 509 22.56 7.89 0.94
N ALA A 510 21.56 8.62 1.41
CA ALA A 510 21.67 9.57 2.52
C ALA A 510 21.70 8.90 3.91
N ASP A 511 21.37 7.60 4.00
CA ASP A 511 21.28 6.86 5.26
C ASP A 511 22.27 5.67 5.30
N PRO A 512 23.31 5.70 6.17
CA PRO A 512 24.31 4.63 6.24
C PRO A 512 23.75 3.28 6.73
N ALA A 513 22.58 3.29 7.38
CA ALA A 513 21.88 2.10 7.83
C ALA A 513 20.77 1.66 6.85
N ALA A 514 20.78 2.19 5.62
CA ALA A 514 19.88 1.77 4.56
C ALA A 514 20.62 1.03 3.43
N GLY A 515 19.88 0.20 2.69
CA GLY A 515 20.39 -0.57 1.55
C GLY A 515 19.36 -0.61 0.42
N LEU A 516 19.83 -0.57 -0.83
CA LEU A 516 18.98 -0.51 -2.01
C LEU A 516 19.05 -1.84 -2.78
N ALA A 517 17.95 -2.58 -2.81
CA ALA A 517 17.79 -3.72 -3.70
C ALA A 517 17.22 -3.24 -5.05
N VAL A 518 18.08 -3.07 -6.05
CA VAL A 518 17.66 -2.65 -7.40
C VAL A 518 16.83 -3.74 -8.06
N ALA A 519 15.75 -3.37 -8.77
CA ALA A 519 14.86 -4.31 -9.47
C ALA A 519 14.66 -3.97 -10.97
N ILE A 520 15.45 -3.07 -11.55
CA ILE A 520 15.23 -2.52 -12.89
C ILE A 520 15.28 -3.54 -14.03
N ASP A 521 15.90 -4.69 -13.83
CA ASP A 521 16.12 -5.74 -14.83
C ASP A 521 15.18 -6.94 -14.68
N ILE A 522 14.35 -6.97 -13.64
CA ILE A 522 13.46 -8.09 -13.34
C ILE A 522 11.97 -7.77 -13.53
N GLY A 523 11.63 -6.50 -13.78
CA GLY A 523 10.27 -6.04 -14.08
C GLY A 523 9.77 -6.47 -15.46
N ASP A 524 8.47 -6.32 -15.67
CA ASP A 524 7.77 -6.62 -16.91
C ASP A 524 7.06 -5.36 -17.41
N ARG A 525 7.18 -5.06 -18.69
CA ARG A 525 6.53 -3.90 -19.31
C ARG A 525 5.00 -4.02 -19.34
N TYR A 526 4.46 -5.23 -19.20
CA TYR A 526 3.02 -5.51 -19.27
C TYR A 526 2.40 -5.87 -17.92
N ASP A 527 3.23 -6.19 -16.92
CA ASP A 527 2.79 -6.57 -15.59
C ASP A 527 3.66 -5.85 -14.54
N ILE A 528 3.01 -5.06 -13.69
CA ILE A 528 3.68 -4.30 -12.63
C ILE A 528 4.27 -5.22 -11.55
N HIS A 529 3.89 -6.50 -11.53
CA HIS A 529 4.29 -7.50 -10.54
C HIS A 529 5.32 -8.48 -11.11
N PRO A 530 6.64 -8.19 -11.06
CA PRO A 530 7.65 -9.12 -11.52
C PRO A 530 7.59 -10.46 -10.79
N THR A 531 7.45 -11.55 -11.56
CA THR A 531 7.31 -12.90 -10.99
C THR A 531 8.62 -13.48 -10.47
N ASN A 532 9.78 -12.95 -10.89
CA ASN A 532 11.11 -13.36 -10.41
C ASN A 532 11.45 -12.76 -9.04
N LYS A 533 10.67 -13.11 -8.03
CA LYS A 533 10.83 -12.65 -6.64
C LYS A 533 12.05 -13.26 -5.95
N GLN A 534 12.63 -14.33 -6.49
CA GLN A 534 13.87 -14.92 -6.02
C GLN A 534 15.03 -13.92 -6.09
N GLN A 535 15.14 -13.16 -7.19
CA GLN A 535 16.19 -12.14 -7.32
C GLN A 535 15.94 -10.95 -6.38
N VAL A 536 14.68 -10.55 -6.17
CA VAL A 536 14.34 -9.54 -5.14
C VAL A 536 14.81 -9.99 -3.77
N GLY A 537 14.44 -11.21 -3.35
CA GLY A 537 14.84 -11.78 -2.06
C GLY A 537 16.37 -11.93 -1.93
N ARG A 538 17.05 -12.37 -2.99
CA ARG A 538 18.53 -12.42 -3.04
C ARG A 538 19.14 -11.04 -2.81
N ARG A 539 18.69 -10.01 -3.53
CA ARG A 539 19.24 -8.65 -3.43
C ARG A 539 18.98 -8.01 -2.06
N LEU A 540 17.79 -8.23 -1.50
CA LEU A 540 17.50 -7.87 -0.10
C LEU A 540 18.47 -8.58 0.87
N SER A 541 18.73 -9.89 0.68
CA SER A 541 19.64 -10.63 1.55
C SER A 541 21.09 -10.14 1.48
N LEU A 542 21.55 -9.63 0.32
CA LEU A 542 22.89 -9.05 0.18
C LEU A 542 23.03 -7.77 1.01
N GLU A 543 22.04 -6.88 0.94
CA GLU A 543 22.03 -5.66 1.76
C GLU A 543 21.85 -5.98 3.25
N ALA A 544 21.02 -6.98 3.60
CA ALA A 544 20.88 -7.48 4.97
C ALA A 544 22.22 -7.97 5.52
N ARG A 545 22.93 -8.83 4.77
CA ARG A 545 24.28 -9.34 5.11
C ARG A 545 25.26 -8.21 5.37
N ARG A 546 25.30 -7.21 4.50
CA ARG A 546 26.18 -6.05 4.65
C ARG A 546 25.87 -5.23 5.90
N LEU A 547 24.59 -4.92 6.12
CA LEU A 547 24.16 -3.95 7.14
C LEU A 547 23.99 -4.57 8.53
N ALA A 548 23.35 -5.75 8.62
CA ALA A 548 23.06 -6.40 9.89
C ALA A 548 24.21 -7.29 10.38
N TYR A 549 24.98 -7.87 9.45
CA TYR A 549 25.98 -8.89 9.77
C TYR A 549 27.42 -8.44 9.49
N GLY A 550 27.62 -7.23 8.96
CA GLY A 550 28.95 -6.69 8.66
C GLY A 550 29.70 -7.46 7.58
N ASP A 551 28.98 -8.18 6.72
CA ASP A 551 29.58 -9.00 5.68
C ASP A 551 30.17 -8.14 4.56
N THR A 552 31.49 -8.02 4.56
CA THR A 552 32.26 -7.26 3.57
C THR A 552 32.42 -8.00 2.23
N THR A 553 32.02 -9.27 2.15
CA THR A 553 32.08 -10.10 0.94
C THR A 553 30.76 -10.14 0.17
N ALA A 554 29.69 -9.61 0.76
CA ALA A 554 28.40 -9.51 0.07
C ALA A 554 28.55 -8.62 -1.18
N ALA A 555 28.15 -9.16 -2.34
CA ALA A 555 28.12 -8.42 -3.59
C ALA A 555 27.25 -7.16 -3.45
N ARG A 556 27.65 -6.10 -4.14
CA ARG A 556 26.99 -4.80 -4.08
C ARG A 556 26.68 -4.31 -5.48
N THR A 557 25.54 -3.66 -5.61
CA THR A 557 25.12 -3.11 -6.89
C THR A 557 26.05 -1.95 -7.29
N PRO A 558 26.53 -1.89 -8.56
CA PRO A 558 27.32 -0.75 -9.02
C PRO A 558 26.50 0.55 -8.94
N SER A 559 26.98 1.51 -8.16
CA SER A 559 26.28 2.75 -7.85
C SER A 559 27.01 3.95 -8.44
N PRO A 560 26.32 4.93 -9.05
CA PRO A 560 26.98 6.10 -9.61
C PRO A 560 27.66 6.91 -8.51
N LEU A 561 28.91 7.29 -8.71
CA LEU A 561 29.71 8.02 -7.73
C LEU A 561 30.05 9.43 -8.20
N THR A 562 30.48 9.59 -9.45
CA THR A 562 30.78 10.92 -10.03
C THR A 562 30.52 10.95 -11.52
N ALA A 563 30.00 12.07 -12.04
CA ALA A 563 29.99 12.41 -13.46
C ALA A 563 30.87 13.64 -13.68
N THR A 564 31.91 13.51 -14.50
CA THR A 564 32.90 14.57 -14.74
C THR A 564 33.10 14.84 -16.22
N ARG A 565 33.25 16.11 -16.57
CA ARG A 565 33.59 16.50 -17.95
C ARG A 565 35.09 16.38 -18.19
N ASP A 566 35.45 15.68 -19.26
CA ASP A 566 36.82 15.49 -19.73
C ASP A 566 36.88 15.81 -21.23
N GLY A 567 37.07 17.10 -21.55
CA GLY A 567 37.03 17.60 -22.93
C GLY A 567 35.67 17.36 -23.59
N ASP A 568 35.67 16.56 -24.67
CA ASP A 568 34.48 16.15 -25.42
C ASP A 568 33.78 14.90 -24.85
N ARG A 569 34.21 14.44 -23.67
CA ARG A 569 33.68 13.26 -22.99
C ARG A 569 33.07 13.60 -21.63
N VAL A 570 32.16 12.75 -21.21
CA VAL A 570 31.68 12.68 -19.82
C VAL A 570 32.08 11.31 -19.27
N ARG A 571 32.76 11.30 -18.12
CA ARG A 571 33.18 10.08 -17.43
C ARG A 571 32.27 9.89 -16.22
N VAL A 572 31.50 8.80 -16.23
CA VAL A 572 30.65 8.38 -15.13
C VAL A 572 31.35 7.25 -14.40
N ARG A 573 31.85 7.52 -13.20
CA ARG A 573 32.49 6.51 -12.36
C ARG A 573 31.47 5.89 -11.42
N PHE A 574 31.51 4.57 -11.30
CA PHE A 574 30.67 3.80 -10.41
C PHE A 574 31.50 3.29 -9.22
N ASP A 575 30.92 3.34 -8.03
CA ASP A 575 31.39 2.56 -6.90
C ASP A 575 30.83 1.13 -7.00
N HIS A 576 31.41 0.21 -6.24
CA HIS A 576 30.91 -1.16 -6.04
C HIS A 576 30.80 -1.98 -7.32
N ALA A 577 31.54 -1.60 -8.38
CA ALA A 577 31.66 -2.39 -9.60
C ALA A 577 32.50 -3.67 -9.43
N GLY A 578 33.01 -3.95 -8.21
CA GLY A 578 33.88 -5.09 -7.95
C GLY A 578 35.14 -5.04 -8.85
N PRO A 579 35.44 -6.10 -9.62
CA PRO A 579 36.55 -6.11 -10.58
C PRO A 579 36.31 -5.27 -11.85
N GLY A 580 35.11 -4.73 -12.05
CA GLY A 580 34.78 -3.82 -13.14
C GLY A 580 33.33 -3.96 -13.61
N LEU A 581 32.88 -3.01 -14.43
CA LEU A 581 31.57 -3.06 -15.09
C LEU A 581 31.63 -3.99 -16.31
N LEU A 582 30.47 -4.50 -16.70
CA LEU A 582 30.27 -5.26 -17.93
C LEU A 582 28.96 -4.88 -18.61
N THR A 583 28.90 -5.12 -19.92
CA THR A 583 27.70 -4.92 -20.73
C THR A 583 27.13 -6.26 -21.18
N MET A 584 25.82 -6.45 -21.00
CA MET A 584 25.11 -7.65 -21.44
C MET A 584 24.49 -7.42 -22.82
N GLY A 585 24.62 -8.38 -23.74
CA GLY A 585 23.97 -8.34 -25.06
C GLY A 585 24.48 -7.31 -26.08
N SER A 586 25.41 -6.43 -25.70
CA SER A 586 26.03 -5.41 -26.58
C SER A 586 27.47 -5.10 -26.13
N GLY A 587 28.30 -4.63 -27.06
CA GLY A 587 29.64 -4.09 -26.76
C GLY A 587 29.64 -2.65 -26.26
N GLN A 588 28.48 -2.01 -26.16
CA GLN A 588 28.29 -0.67 -25.62
C GLN A 588 27.29 -0.69 -24.47
N ALA A 589 27.48 0.22 -23.51
CA ALA A 589 26.50 0.49 -22.47
C ALA A 589 25.38 1.36 -23.05
N VAL A 590 24.13 0.89 -22.96
CA VAL A 590 22.94 1.60 -23.44
C VAL A 590 22.11 2.15 -22.27
N GLY A 591 21.17 3.04 -22.56
CA GLY A 591 20.29 3.64 -21.54
C GLY A 591 20.85 4.88 -20.85
N PHE A 592 22.01 5.38 -21.27
CA PHE A 592 22.53 6.67 -20.83
C PHE A 592 21.95 7.82 -21.65
N GLU A 593 21.68 8.93 -20.99
CA GLU A 593 21.24 10.18 -21.60
C GLU A 593 22.16 11.32 -21.16
N LEU A 594 22.53 12.19 -22.10
CA LEU A 594 23.16 13.47 -21.80
C LEU A 594 22.13 14.57 -22.00
N CYS A 595 21.90 15.37 -20.95
CA CYS A 595 20.91 16.44 -20.95
C CYS A 595 21.57 17.80 -20.76
N THR A 596 21.05 18.80 -21.45
CA THR A 596 21.39 20.21 -21.29
C THR A 596 20.67 20.83 -20.08
N ALA A 597 20.97 22.09 -19.76
CA ALA A 597 20.38 22.78 -18.61
C ALA A 597 18.87 23.06 -18.77
N ASP A 598 18.36 23.06 -19.99
CA ASP A 598 16.94 23.17 -20.37
C ASP A 598 16.26 21.78 -20.53
N ASP A 599 16.88 20.73 -19.99
CA ASP A 599 16.36 19.34 -19.98
C ASP A 599 16.17 18.71 -21.37
N ALA A 600 16.85 19.24 -22.39
CA ALA A 600 16.91 18.59 -23.70
C ALA A 600 17.91 17.42 -23.64
N CYS A 601 17.36 16.21 -23.49
CA CYS A 601 18.12 14.97 -23.36
C CYS A 601 18.30 14.23 -24.69
N ARG A 602 19.43 13.54 -24.84
CA ARG A 602 19.69 12.60 -25.94
C ARG A 602 20.31 11.31 -25.43
N PHE A 603 19.85 10.16 -25.95
CA PHE A 603 20.52 8.89 -25.70
C PHE A 603 21.97 8.94 -26.21
N THR A 604 22.90 8.50 -25.38
CA THR A 604 24.33 8.49 -25.68
C THR A 604 24.92 7.15 -25.28
N PRO A 605 25.34 6.28 -26.22
CA PRO A 605 25.96 5.01 -25.87
C PRO A 605 27.30 5.25 -25.15
N GLY A 606 27.59 4.40 -24.18
CA GLY A 606 28.81 4.44 -23.38
C GLY A 606 29.80 3.33 -23.70
N VAL A 607 31.07 3.63 -23.47
CA VAL A 607 32.16 2.63 -23.49
C VAL A 607 32.56 2.36 -22.05
N VAL A 608 32.62 1.07 -21.67
CA VAL A 608 33.07 0.66 -20.34
C VAL A 608 34.59 0.61 -20.28
N GLU A 609 35.15 1.27 -19.28
CA GLU A 609 36.58 1.31 -18.94
C GLU A 609 36.73 1.03 -17.44
N GLY A 610 36.86 -0.24 -17.05
CA GLY A 610 36.98 -0.64 -15.64
C GLY A 610 35.69 -0.34 -14.87
N ASP A 611 35.76 0.57 -13.90
CA ASP A 611 34.62 1.05 -13.09
C ASP A 611 33.91 2.27 -13.69
N THR A 612 34.32 2.70 -14.88
CA THR A 612 33.92 3.97 -15.49
C THR A 612 33.20 3.72 -16.81
N VAL A 613 32.14 4.49 -17.08
CA VAL A 613 31.51 4.58 -18.40
C VAL A 613 31.87 5.93 -19.02
N VAL A 614 32.39 5.90 -20.25
CA VAL A 614 32.76 7.08 -21.03
C VAL A 614 31.69 7.35 -22.10
N LEU A 615 31.11 8.54 -22.03
CA LEU A 615 30.05 9.03 -22.94
C LEU A 615 30.62 10.13 -23.85
N GLN A 616 30.37 10.04 -25.15
CA GLN A 616 30.78 11.08 -26.11
C GLN A 616 29.76 12.22 -26.15
N THR A 617 30.20 13.45 -25.85
CA THR A 617 29.31 14.62 -25.81
C THR A 617 28.92 15.11 -27.21
N ALA A 618 29.70 14.78 -28.24
CA ALA A 618 29.48 15.25 -29.62
C ALA A 618 29.25 16.78 -29.71
N GLY A 619 29.91 17.56 -28.85
CA GLY A 619 29.77 19.01 -28.78
C GLY A 619 28.57 19.52 -27.95
N ALA A 620 27.76 18.64 -27.36
CA ALA A 620 26.63 19.03 -26.52
C ALA A 620 27.09 19.67 -25.19
N ALA A 621 26.45 20.79 -24.84
CA ALA A 621 26.59 21.47 -23.56
C ALA A 621 25.84 20.73 -22.43
N ALA A 622 26.10 19.43 -22.29
CA ALA A 622 25.47 18.59 -21.28
C ALA A 622 25.85 19.04 -19.85
N SER A 623 24.84 19.25 -19.00
CA SER A 623 24.98 19.58 -17.59
C SER A 623 24.54 18.44 -16.68
N MET A 624 23.80 17.46 -17.21
CA MET A 624 23.27 16.32 -16.48
C MET A 624 23.52 15.04 -17.27
N VAL A 625 23.71 13.93 -16.55
CA VAL A 625 23.66 12.57 -17.10
C VAL A 625 22.55 11.81 -16.40
N ARG A 626 21.75 11.07 -17.18
CA ARG A 626 20.79 10.09 -16.67
C ARG A 626 21.17 8.69 -17.13
N PHE A 627 20.78 7.69 -16.36
CA PHE A 627 20.90 6.28 -16.73
C PHE A 627 19.60 5.55 -16.40
N CYS A 628 19.06 4.82 -17.39
CA CYS A 628 17.81 4.06 -17.25
C CYS A 628 16.61 4.92 -16.83
N TRP A 629 16.42 6.07 -17.48
CA TRP A 629 15.41 7.06 -17.12
C TRP A 629 14.13 6.95 -17.96
N SER A 630 13.30 5.96 -17.67
CA SER A 630 11.93 5.84 -18.20
C SER A 630 11.12 4.85 -17.36
N GLU A 631 9.87 4.57 -17.73
CA GLU A 631 9.02 3.54 -17.12
C GLU A 631 9.65 2.15 -17.29
N SER A 632 9.95 1.78 -18.54
CA SER A 632 10.60 0.51 -18.90
C SER A 632 11.83 0.69 -19.79
N PRO A 633 12.97 1.14 -19.24
CA PRO A 633 14.18 1.40 -20.02
C PRO A 633 14.86 0.09 -20.42
N VAL A 634 15.57 0.11 -21.56
CA VAL A 634 16.48 -0.98 -21.93
C VAL A 634 17.86 -0.66 -21.37
N CYS A 635 18.29 -1.44 -20.39
CA CYS A 635 19.52 -1.25 -19.65
C CYS A 635 20.35 -2.52 -19.66
N ASN A 636 21.67 -2.38 -19.83
CA ASN A 636 22.54 -3.54 -19.98
C ASN A 636 23.86 -3.44 -19.20
N LEU A 637 23.98 -2.49 -18.27
CA LEU A 637 25.18 -2.29 -17.48
C LEU A 637 25.08 -3.06 -16.16
N TYR A 638 26.05 -3.92 -15.89
CA TYR A 638 26.08 -4.79 -14.71
C TYR A 638 27.47 -4.76 -14.06
N GLY A 639 27.53 -5.16 -12.79
CA GLY A 639 28.78 -5.58 -12.15
C GLY A 639 29.08 -7.05 -12.47
N GLN A 640 30.31 -7.51 -12.20
CA GLN A 640 30.69 -8.92 -12.45
C GLN A 640 29.95 -9.94 -11.57
N ASP A 641 29.27 -9.49 -10.51
CA ASP A 641 28.44 -10.33 -9.62
C ASP A 641 26.98 -10.49 -10.08
N ASP A 642 26.68 -10.13 -11.33
CA ASP A 642 25.35 -10.21 -11.94
C ASP A 642 24.31 -9.32 -11.22
N LEU A 643 24.75 -8.12 -10.84
CA LEU A 643 23.90 -7.06 -10.27
C LEU A 643 23.79 -5.88 -11.24
N PRO A 644 22.58 -5.41 -11.58
CA PRO A 644 22.38 -4.33 -12.55
C PRO A 644 22.82 -2.99 -11.95
N ALA A 645 23.54 -2.15 -12.70
CA ALA A 645 23.90 -0.82 -12.21
C ALA A 645 22.66 0.00 -11.81
N VAL A 646 22.77 0.78 -10.73
CA VAL A 646 21.65 1.57 -10.22
C VAL A 646 21.25 2.65 -11.25
N PRO A 647 19.97 2.76 -11.67
CA PRO A 647 19.44 3.91 -12.39
C PRO A 647 19.61 5.22 -11.63
N PHE A 648 19.91 6.33 -12.32
CA PHE A 648 20.16 7.60 -11.66
C PHE A 648 20.01 8.83 -12.55
N GLU A 649 19.98 9.99 -11.91
CA GLU A 649 20.31 11.30 -12.49
C GLU A 649 21.46 11.94 -11.72
N MET A 650 22.41 12.60 -12.42
CA MET A 650 23.54 13.25 -11.75
C MET A 650 24.08 14.43 -12.53
N ALA A 651 24.37 15.52 -11.82
CA ALA A 651 24.99 16.70 -12.39
C ALA A 651 26.43 16.41 -12.84
N ILE A 652 26.77 16.89 -14.04
CA ILE A 652 28.12 16.80 -14.60
C ILE A 652 28.96 17.93 -14.00
N ARG A 653 30.05 17.56 -13.33
CA ARG A 653 31.00 18.50 -12.70
C ARG A 653 32.21 18.79 -13.56
#